data_AF-A0A955V8N2-F1
#
_entry.id   AF-A0A955V8N2-F1
#
_cell.length_a   1.000
_cell.length_b   1.000
_cell.length_c   1.000
_cell.angle_alpha   90.00
_cell.angle_beta   90.00
_cell.angle_gamma   90.00
#
_symmetry.space_group_name_H-M   'P 1'
#
loop_
_entity.id
_entity.type
_entity.pdbx_description
1 polymer ?
#
loop_
_entity_poly.entity_id
_entity_poly.type
_entity_poly.pdbx_seq_one_letter_code
_entity_poly.pdbx_strand_id
1 'polypeptide(L)'
;MRAKSTGGLALGGVALAAALIMGACGQKPDHRTDLAVSQQTCWDCHGDLYYATVDPDHAGATGPSAAAAVDGAHGGDPFPHTCETCHTVDTWSPALFPEHDAVWPLTGVHADTGCTSCHVGGTFAGTPRDCVGCHEADRAGAANPPHDPAVFPATCESCHATTGWRPAELDDHARFWALTGKHADATCESCHESGVWSEAPTACVGCHQADFDGATDPNHVAEGYPTTCETCHRTSGWSPADFTDHDAIWPLRGKHAEAACEACHAGGVYTGTPRECAGCHQGDFEATTAPDHAALGFAAAECETCHGPAAWSPAAFPGHAEVWPLEGKHADATCAGCHESGVFRGTPRVCEGCHLEDYEATTEPDHAEVGYPTACEVCHGPSAWAPSSFDHEAVFPLTGEHQQVACEDCHLDGYAGGTPETCEGCHRGDYDATTRPPHAEAAFGTTCEGCHTTAGWAPATFDHGAFWPIEGQHVEVACESCHANEVFAGTPRDCAGCHLPTFEAAAAPKHEASTFGTDCATCHTVAGAGWAPAPGFAHTSAWPLTGKHATQATCESCHESGRYAEAPTDCAGCHMPDYALATEPNHAALGYPTTCEQCHGTGGWDGASFDHTQYWPLQGQHATTTCESCHVGGTFAGTPTACVGCHLADFEAPATTPKHEASTFGT
;
A
#
# COMPACT_ATOMS: atom_id res chain seq x y z
N MET A 1 -4.21 -16.84 -38.74
CA MET A 1 -3.40 -17.93 -39.31
C MET A 1 -2.49 -18.45 -38.19
N ARG A 2 -2.55 -19.78 -37.92
CA ARG A 2 -1.70 -20.67 -37.08
C ARG A 2 -0.91 -20.05 -35.89
N ALA A 3 -1.30 -20.19 -34.61
CA ALA A 3 -1.26 -21.37 -33.69
C ALA A 3 0.20 -21.80 -33.36
N LYS A 4 0.67 -21.99 -32.12
CA LYS A 4 0.16 -22.58 -30.85
C LYS A 4 1.00 -22.02 -29.66
N SER A 5 0.44 -21.64 -28.50
CA SER A 5 -0.03 -22.46 -27.34
C SER A 5 1.15 -23.18 -26.65
N THR A 6 1.36 -23.22 -25.32
CA THR A 6 0.51 -23.09 -24.10
C THR A 6 1.49 -23.07 -22.89
N GLY A 7 1.31 -22.28 -21.82
CA GLY A 7 0.53 -22.60 -20.59
C GLY A 7 1.38 -23.47 -19.63
N GLY A 8 1.59 -23.22 -18.33
CA GLY A 8 0.82 -22.63 -17.22
C GLY A 8 1.26 -23.42 -15.96
N LEU A 9 1.78 -22.78 -14.91
CA LEU A 9 1.12 -22.49 -13.62
C LEU A 9 0.98 -23.66 -12.61
N ALA A 10 1.46 -23.36 -11.38
CA ALA A 10 0.94 -23.70 -10.05
C ALA A 10 1.48 -24.93 -9.24
N LEU A 11 2.15 -24.59 -8.13
CA LEU A 11 1.92 -24.98 -6.72
C LEU A 11 1.76 -26.47 -6.31
N GLY A 12 2.55 -26.87 -5.30
CA GLY A 12 2.06 -27.65 -4.15
C GLY A 12 2.68 -29.04 -3.89
N GLY A 13 3.40 -29.17 -2.76
CA GLY A 13 3.14 -30.22 -1.75
C GLY A 13 3.62 -31.68 -1.92
N VAL A 14 4.69 -32.01 -1.17
CA VAL A 14 4.88 -33.19 -0.27
C VAL A 14 4.93 -34.64 -0.83
N ALA A 15 6.04 -35.30 -0.44
CA ALA A 15 6.28 -36.72 -0.11
C ALA A 15 6.93 -37.70 -1.12
N LEU A 16 8.12 -38.17 -0.69
CA LEU A 16 8.73 -39.51 -0.77
C LEU A 16 8.80 -40.23 -2.14
N ALA A 17 10.01 -40.49 -2.65
CA ALA A 17 10.87 -41.61 -2.24
C ALA A 17 12.16 -41.70 -3.11
N ALA A 18 13.29 -42.00 -2.45
CA ALA A 18 14.43 -42.87 -2.84
C ALA A 18 14.99 -42.81 -4.29
N ALA A 19 16.29 -42.74 -4.58
CA ALA A 19 17.53 -42.88 -3.80
C ALA A 19 18.77 -42.51 -4.67
N LEU A 20 19.95 -42.43 -4.00
CA LEU A 20 21.35 -42.57 -4.48
C LEU A 20 21.94 -41.29 -5.14
N ILE A 21 23.09 -40.69 -4.74
CA ILE A 21 24.39 -41.18 -4.21
C ILE A 21 25.15 -40.06 -3.43
N MET A 22 25.75 -40.43 -2.26
CA MET A 22 26.91 -39.90 -1.47
C MET A 22 27.07 -38.38 -1.16
N GLY A 23 27.37 -37.91 0.06
CA GLY A 23 27.65 -38.53 1.37
C GLY A 23 28.45 -37.56 2.27
N ALA A 24 27.98 -37.31 3.49
CA ALA A 24 28.72 -36.63 4.56
C ALA A 24 28.41 -37.26 5.93
N CYS A 25 29.40 -37.19 6.84
CA CYS A 25 29.38 -37.40 8.30
C CYS A 25 29.37 -38.84 8.88
N GLY A 26 30.30 -39.06 9.83
CA GLY A 26 29.96 -39.20 11.26
C GLY A 26 29.34 -40.50 11.79
N GLN A 27 30.15 -41.20 12.62
CA GLN A 27 29.83 -42.15 13.71
C GLN A 27 29.11 -43.48 13.41
N LYS A 28 29.69 -44.60 13.92
CA LYS A 28 28.98 -45.65 14.67
C LYS A 28 29.93 -46.66 15.37
N PRO A 29 29.42 -47.46 16.34
CA PRO A 29 30.18 -48.27 17.29
C PRO A 29 30.16 -49.81 17.05
N ASP A 30 31.09 -50.48 17.74
CA ASP A 30 31.08 -51.81 18.40
C ASP A 30 31.02 -53.19 17.67
N HIS A 31 31.89 -54.09 18.16
CA HIS A 31 31.63 -55.43 18.76
C HIS A 31 32.24 -56.75 18.19
N ARG A 32 32.83 -57.53 19.14
CA ARG A 32 33.11 -59.00 19.28
C ARG A 32 34.43 -59.59 18.73
N THR A 33 35.17 -60.52 19.35
CA THR A 33 35.06 -61.39 20.57
C THR A 33 36.39 -62.15 20.80
N ASP A 34 36.77 -62.35 22.08
CA ASP A 34 37.49 -63.45 22.76
C ASP A 34 38.66 -64.29 22.19
N LEU A 35 39.52 -64.67 23.18
CA LEU A 35 40.40 -65.85 23.31
C LEU A 35 41.82 -65.85 22.70
N ALA A 36 42.78 -65.75 23.63
CA ALA A 36 43.95 -66.63 23.81
C ALA A 36 45.08 -66.66 22.77
N VAL A 37 46.27 -66.94 23.32
CA VAL A 37 47.55 -67.31 22.66
C VAL A 37 48.29 -66.08 22.09
N SER A 38 49.44 -65.67 22.61
CA SER A 38 50.71 -66.40 22.76
C SER A 38 51.58 -65.58 23.73
N GLN A 39 52.05 -66.09 24.87
CA GLN A 39 53.31 -66.88 25.02
C GLN A 39 54.49 -66.26 24.24
N GLN A 40 55.63 -65.94 24.83
CA GLN A 40 56.59 -66.78 25.59
C GLN A 40 57.50 -65.76 26.33
N THR A 41 57.66 -65.71 27.66
CA THR A 41 58.26 -66.65 28.63
C THR A 41 59.72 -67.01 28.38
N CYS A 42 60.58 -66.83 29.40
CA CYS A 42 61.37 -67.86 30.09
C CYS A 42 62.29 -67.16 31.12
N TRP A 43 62.24 -67.41 32.43
CA TRP A 43 62.57 -68.64 33.16
C TRP A 43 63.99 -69.18 32.90
N ASP A 44 64.64 -69.50 34.02
CA ASP A 44 65.61 -70.58 34.25
C ASP A 44 67.06 -70.50 33.77
N CYS A 45 67.92 -70.56 34.79
CA CYS A 45 68.98 -71.56 34.97
C CYS A 45 69.03 -71.83 36.48
N HIS A 46 68.78 -73.00 37.08
CA HIS A 46 68.79 -74.44 36.75
C HIS A 46 67.84 -75.13 37.78
N GLY A 47 67.28 -76.34 37.67
CA GLY A 47 67.44 -77.52 36.81
C GLY A 47 66.82 -78.70 37.57
N ASP A 48 66.04 -79.53 36.86
CA ASP A 48 65.39 -80.82 37.18
C ASP A 48 65.57 -81.48 38.58
N LEU A 49 64.47 -82.04 39.13
CA LEU A 49 64.22 -83.50 39.21
C LEU A 49 63.08 -83.87 40.19
N TYR A 50 62.07 -84.55 39.63
CA TYR A 50 61.46 -85.82 40.11
C TYR A 50 60.63 -85.96 41.41
N TYR A 51 59.45 -86.59 41.19
CA TYR A 51 58.57 -87.42 42.04
C TYR A 51 57.79 -86.85 43.24
N ALA A 52 56.47 -86.77 43.01
CA ALA A 52 55.41 -87.60 43.59
C ALA A 52 55.53 -88.22 45.01
N THR A 53 54.35 -88.27 45.63
CA THR A 53 53.82 -89.25 46.62
C THR A 53 54.22 -89.12 48.09
N VAL A 54 53.18 -88.93 48.90
CA VAL A 54 52.95 -89.53 50.22
C VAL A 54 53.57 -90.91 50.40
N ASP A 55 54.33 -91.10 51.48
CA ASP A 55 54.27 -92.26 52.39
C ASP A 55 55.04 -91.95 53.72
N PRO A 56 54.85 -92.68 54.84
CA PRO A 56 54.52 -92.09 56.12
C PRO A 56 55.43 -92.70 57.20
N ASP A 57 56.73 -92.40 57.19
CA ASP A 57 57.64 -93.02 58.16
C ASP A 57 58.70 -92.01 58.59
N HIS A 58 58.33 -90.99 59.35
CA HIS A 58 59.22 -90.38 60.34
C HIS A 58 58.42 -90.03 61.60
N ALA A 59 57.86 -91.08 62.21
CA ALA A 59 57.56 -91.11 63.62
C ALA A 59 58.86 -91.30 64.42
N GLY A 60 59.10 -90.41 65.38
CA GLY A 60 59.86 -90.74 66.60
C GLY A 60 61.33 -90.34 66.64
N ALA A 61 61.61 -89.25 67.36
CA ALA A 61 62.65 -89.14 68.41
C ALA A 61 62.71 -87.66 68.86
N THR A 62 61.96 -87.20 69.86
CA THR A 62 62.35 -87.12 71.29
C THR A 62 63.83 -86.86 71.56
N GLY A 63 64.20 -85.65 71.99
CA GLY A 63 65.49 -85.40 72.63
C GLY A 63 65.91 -83.93 72.68
N PRO A 64 66.10 -83.32 73.88
CA PRO A 64 66.20 -81.87 74.04
C PRO A 64 67.64 -81.35 74.18
N SER A 65 67.73 -80.02 74.22
CA SER A 65 68.84 -79.16 74.66
C SER A 65 69.84 -78.70 73.60
N ALA A 66 69.65 -77.47 73.13
CA ALA A 66 70.59 -76.38 73.44
C ALA A 66 69.95 -75.03 73.09
N ALA A 67 69.09 -74.54 74.01
CA ALA A 67 68.95 -73.11 74.17
C ALA A 67 70.26 -72.57 74.75
N ALA A 68 70.74 -71.47 74.17
CA ALA A 68 71.86 -70.61 74.56
C ALA A 68 73.10 -70.67 73.65
N ALA A 69 73.06 -69.90 72.56
CA ALA A 69 74.23 -69.19 72.03
C ALA A 69 73.80 -68.01 71.12
N VAL A 70 73.63 -66.85 71.77
CA VAL A 70 73.88 -65.46 71.32
C VAL A 70 73.23 -64.92 70.03
N ASP A 71 72.12 -64.20 70.24
CA ASP A 71 71.68 -63.04 69.45
C ASP A 71 72.50 -61.81 69.85
N GLY A 72 73.26 -61.26 68.91
CA GLY A 72 74.07 -60.05 69.06
C GLY A 72 73.94 -59.08 67.88
N ALA A 73 72.96 -59.29 66.99
CA ALA A 73 72.83 -58.56 65.74
C ALA A 73 71.72 -57.49 65.74
N HIS A 74 70.74 -57.55 66.65
CA HIS A 74 69.59 -56.64 66.69
C HIS A 74 69.64 -55.63 67.85
N GLY A 75 70.85 -55.26 68.28
CA GLY A 75 71.08 -54.40 69.44
C GLY A 75 70.64 -52.95 69.21
N GLY A 76 69.35 -52.67 69.35
CA GLY A 76 68.80 -51.31 69.46
C GLY A 76 67.59 -50.97 68.58
N ASP A 77 67.07 -51.91 67.79
CA ASP A 77 66.04 -51.60 66.78
C ASP A 77 64.57 -51.63 67.29
N PRO A 78 63.70 -50.72 66.80
CA PRO A 78 62.31 -50.57 67.24
C PRO A 78 61.31 -51.48 66.50
N PHE A 79 61.76 -52.62 65.95
CA PHE A 79 60.86 -53.55 65.27
C PHE A 79 60.18 -54.52 66.27
N PRO A 80 58.89 -54.87 66.08
CA PRO A 80 58.20 -55.81 66.95
C PRO A 80 58.90 -57.18 66.96
N HIS A 81 59.13 -57.72 68.16
CA HIS A 81 60.00 -58.87 68.47
C HIS A 81 59.55 -60.25 67.92
N THR A 82 58.78 -60.32 66.84
CA THR A 82 58.43 -61.57 66.16
C THR A 82 59.30 -61.75 64.93
N CYS A 83 60.23 -62.71 64.98
CA CYS A 83 61.18 -63.00 63.90
C CYS A 83 60.47 -63.31 62.57
N GLU A 84 59.25 -63.85 62.63
CA GLU A 84 58.46 -64.22 61.46
C GLU A 84 58.03 -63.02 60.59
N THR A 85 58.10 -61.79 61.13
CA THR A 85 57.75 -60.57 60.39
C THR A 85 58.79 -60.21 59.33
N CYS A 86 60.04 -60.63 59.52
CA CYS A 86 61.17 -60.28 58.65
C CYS A 86 61.94 -61.50 58.14
N HIS A 87 61.72 -62.69 58.70
CA HIS A 87 62.44 -63.90 58.34
C HIS A 87 61.48 -65.06 58.07
N THR A 88 61.75 -65.84 57.03
CA THR A 88 61.11 -67.15 56.83
C THR A 88 62.08 -68.26 57.24
N VAL A 89 61.54 -69.45 57.51
CA VAL A 89 62.35 -70.64 57.82
C VAL A 89 63.19 -71.12 56.63
N ASP A 90 62.85 -70.69 55.41
CA ASP A 90 63.52 -71.09 54.17
C ASP A 90 64.68 -70.15 53.80
N THR A 91 64.60 -68.86 54.15
CA THR A 91 65.65 -67.85 53.90
C THR A 91 65.74 -66.87 55.06
N TRP A 92 66.78 -67.04 55.89
CA TRP A 92 66.98 -66.20 57.08
C TRP A 92 67.69 -64.86 56.77
N SER A 93 68.38 -64.74 55.64
CA SER A 93 69.03 -63.51 55.21
C SER A 93 69.02 -63.43 53.67
N PRO A 94 68.67 -62.27 53.08
CA PRO A 94 68.30 -61.01 53.75
C PRO A 94 66.90 -61.05 54.39
N ALA A 95 66.66 -60.15 55.36
CA ALA A 95 65.33 -59.95 55.94
C ALA A 95 64.34 -59.48 54.86
N LEU A 96 63.16 -60.09 54.81
CA LEU A 96 62.09 -59.80 53.88
C LEU A 96 61.34 -58.53 54.33
N PHE A 97 61.29 -57.54 53.44
CA PHE A 97 60.44 -56.34 53.56
C PHE A 97 59.41 -56.34 52.42
N PRO A 98 58.38 -57.20 52.48
CA PRO A 98 57.45 -57.41 51.36
C PRO A 98 56.60 -56.17 51.00
N GLU A 99 56.67 -55.10 51.80
CA GLU A 99 55.84 -53.89 51.65
C GLU A 99 56.66 -52.60 51.48
N HIS A 100 57.98 -52.67 51.20
CA HIS A 100 58.79 -51.45 51.00
C HIS A 100 58.22 -50.56 49.87
N ASP A 101 57.94 -51.17 48.72
CA ASP A 101 57.40 -50.45 47.56
C ASP A 101 55.96 -49.94 47.75
N ALA A 102 55.25 -50.44 48.76
CA ALA A 102 53.94 -49.90 49.15
C ALA A 102 54.06 -48.57 49.92
N VAL A 103 55.23 -48.28 50.49
CA VAL A 103 55.51 -47.06 51.27
C VAL A 103 56.27 -46.02 50.43
N TRP A 104 57.26 -46.48 49.66
CA TRP A 104 57.98 -45.66 48.68
C TRP A 104 58.51 -46.56 47.56
N PRO A 105 57.98 -46.46 46.33
CA PRO A 105 58.39 -47.32 45.23
C PRO A 105 59.81 -46.97 44.79
N LEU A 106 60.73 -47.93 44.88
CA LEU A 106 62.09 -47.75 44.35
C LEU A 106 62.05 -47.87 42.83
N THR A 107 62.26 -46.75 42.15
CA THR A 107 62.25 -46.67 40.68
C THR A 107 63.57 -46.10 40.16
N GLY A 108 63.93 -46.47 38.93
CA GLY A 108 65.18 -46.06 38.30
C GLY A 108 66.41 -46.44 39.14
N VAL A 109 67.34 -45.50 39.34
CA VAL A 109 68.61 -45.77 40.05
C VAL A 109 68.42 -46.13 41.53
N HIS A 110 67.26 -45.79 42.12
CA HIS A 110 66.96 -46.09 43.50
C HIS A 110 66.65 -47.57 43.73
N ALA A 111 66.20 -48.30 42.70
CA ALA A 111 65.98 -49.75 42.78
C ALA A 111 67.28 -50.52 42.99
N ASP A 112 68.40 -49.99 42.49
CA ASP A 112 69.73 -50.60 42.57
C ASP A 112 70.59 -50.00 43.70
N THR A 113 70.04 -49.06 44.48
CA THR A 113 70.77 -48.36 45.56
C THR A 113 70.71 -49.17 46.86
N GLY A 114 71.87 -49.40 47.48
CA GLY A 114 71.94 -50.13 48.75
C GLY A 114 71.19 -49.43 49.88
N CYS A 115 70.54 -50.21 50.76
CA CYS A 115 69.63 -49.69 51.80
C CYS A 115 70.28 -48.66 52.73
N THR A 116 71.59 -48.78 53.00
CA THR A 116 72.33 -47.87 53.89
C THR A 116 72.52 -46.47 53.31
N SER A 117 72.34 -46.29 52.00
CA SER A 117 72.39 -44.98 51.35
C SER A 117 71.16 -44.14 51.71
N CYS A 118 70.01 -44.78 51.95
CA CYS A 118 68.78 -44.11 52.35
C CYS A 118 68.57 -44.16 53.88
N HIS A 119 68.89 -45.30 54.50
CA HIS A 119 68.75 -45.53 55.95
C HIS A 119 70.09 -45.34 56.66
N VAL A 120 70.48 -44.07 56.78
CA VAL A 120 71.75 -43.69 57.40
C VAL A 120 71.81 -44.20 58.84
N GLY A 121 72.87 -44.93 59.17
CA GLY A 121 73.07 -45.50 60.51
C GLY A 121 72.10 -46.64 60.87
N GLY A 122 71.43 -47.26 59.88
CA GLY A 122 70.48 -48.34 60.10
C GLY A 122 69.12 -47.89 60.65
N THR A 123 68.87 -46.58 60.70
CA THR A 123 67.59 -46.04 61.17
C THR A 123 66.58 -45.98 60.03
N PHE A 124 65.54 -46.81 60.11
CA PHE A 124 64.48 -46.89 59.09
C PHE A 124 63.35 -45.87 59.32
N ALA A 125 63.08 -45.53 60.57
CA ALA A 125 62.03 -44.59 60.94
C ALA A 125 62.43 -43.14 60.61
N GLY A 126 61.52 -42.39 59.97
CA GLY A 126 61.72 -40.96 59.67
C GLY A 126 62.58 -40.67 58.44
N THR A 127 62.95 -41.68 57.65
CA THR A 127 63.63 -41.49 56.36
C THR A 127 62.77 -40.59 55.44
N PRO A 128 63.33 -39.50 54.88
CA PRO A 128 62.59 -38.60 54.00
C PRO A 128 61.97 -39.34 52.81
N ARG A 129 60.80 -38.87 52.38
CA ARG A 129 60.00 -39.44 51.29
C ARG A 129 59.69 -38.36 50.26
N ASP A 130 60.67 -37.54 49.97
CA ASP A 130 60.60 -36.49 48.96
C ASP A 130 62.00 -36.29 48.43
N CYS A 131 62.11 -35.87 47.17
CA CYS A 131 63.41 -35.75 46.51
C CYS A 131 64.34 -34.77 47.24
N VAL A 132 63.82 -33.63 47.71
CA VAL A 132 64.63 -32.58 48.35
C VAL A 132 65.17 -33.03 49.71
N GLY A 133 64.41 -33.78 50.50
CA GLY A 133 64.85 -34.34 51.77
C GLY A 133 66.12 -35.19 51.66
N CYS A 134 66.38 -35.79 50.50
CA CYS A 134 67.59 -36.57 50.21
C CYS A 134 68.60 -35.84 49.32
N HIS A 135 68.15 -35.01 48.38
CA HIS A 135 68.97 -34.43 47.30
C HIS A 135 69.12 -32.90 47.39
N GLU A 136 68.92 -32.28 48.56
CA GLU A 136 69.10 -30.83 48.70
C GLU A 136 70.54 -30.37 48.41
N ALA A 137 71.54 -31.19 48.71
CA ALA A 137 72.93 -30.89 48.37
C ALA A 137 73.17 -30.89 46.86
N ASP A 138 72.56 -31.84 46.15
CA ASP A 138 72.63 -31.92 44.68
C ASP A 138 71.90 -30.73 44.05
N ARG A 139 70.76 -30.33 44.62
CA ARG A 139 69.99 -29.14 44.22
C ARG A 139 70.77 -27.85 44.44
N ALA A 140 71.32 -27.65 45.63
CA ALA A 140 72.11 -26.45 45.95
C ALA A 140 73.43 -26.37 45.16
N GLY A 141 74.00 -27.52 44.79
CA GLY A 141 75.24 -27.62 44.02
C GLY A 141 75.06 -27.60 42.50
N ALA A 142 73.83 -27.62 42.00
CA ALA A 142 73.55 -27.58 40.57
C ALA A 142 73.98 -26.23 39.98
N ALA A 143 74.81 -26.25 38.93
CA ALA A 143 75.31 -25.04 38.27
C ALA A 143 74.72 -24.81 36.87
N ASN A 144 73.98 -25.79 36.32
CA ASN A 144 73.47 -25.74 34.95
C ASN A 144 72.13 -26.48 34.82
N PRO A 145 70.98 -25.81 35.03
CA PRO A 145 70.85 -24.45 35.57
C PRO A 145 71.10 -24.41 37.10
N PRO A 146 71.45 -23.24 37.68
CA PRO A 146 71.40 -23.02 39.12
C PRO A 146 69.96 -23.16 39.66
N HIS A 147 69.75 -24.04 40.63
CA HIS A 147 68.42 -24.27 41.20
C HIS A 147 68.12 -23.31 42.36
N ASP A 148 67.96 -22.02 42.04
CA ASP A 148 67.53 -20.99 43.00
C ASP A 148 66.14 -21.34 43.56
N PRO A 149 65.95 -21.42 44.89
CA PRO A 149 64.65 -21.68 45.52
C PRO A 149 63.53 -20.69 45.16
N ALA A 150 63.86 -19.48 44.71
CA ALA A 150 62.87 -18.50 44.24
C ALA A 150 62.34 -18.81 42.82
N VAL A 151 63.07 -19.60 42.04
CA VAL A 151 62.79 -19.88 40.62
C VAL A 151 62.42 -21.35 40.40
N PHE A 152 63.09 -22.27 41.07
CA PHE A 152 62.87 -23.71 40.96
C PHE A 152 62.25 -24.29 42.24
N PRO A 153 61.00 -24.79 42.17
CA PRO A 153 60.33 -25.41 43.31
C PRO A 153 60.98 -26.74 43.71
N ALA A 154 60.64 -27.22 44.91
CA ALA A 154 61.09 -28.51 45.44
C ALA A 154 60.47 -29.75 44.75
N THR A 155 59.67 -29.55 43.69
CA THR A 155 59.03 -30.60 42.90
C THR A 155 59.93 -31.05 41.76
N CYS A 156 60.89 -31.92 42.07
CA CYS A 156 61.94 -32.35 41.16
C CYS A 156 61.42 -33.17 39.97
N GLU A 157 60.33 -33.91 40.18
CA GLU A 157 59.72 -34.85 39.23
C GLU A 157 59.13 -34.14 37.99
N SER A 158 58.96 -32.82 38.07
CA SER A 158 58.54 -31.99 36.94
C SER A 158 59.61 -31.83 35.86
N CYS A 159 60.87 -32.11 36.18
CA CYS A 159 62.01 -31.93 35.27
C CYS A 159 62.95 -33.15 35.27
N HIS A 160 63.02 -33.91 36.36
CA HIS A 160 63.95 -35.03 36.51
C HIS A 160 63.22 -36.34 36.74
N ALA A 161 63.75 -37.42 36.17
CA ALA A 161 63.23 -38.78 36.36
C ALA A 161 64.07 -39.55 37.38
N THR A 162 63.48 -40.56 38.01
CA THR A 162 64.20 -41.44 38.94
C THR A 162 65.27 -42.30 38.27
N THR A 163 65.32 -42.33 36.93
CA THR A 163 66.39 -42.92 36.13
C THR A 163 67.64 -42.05 36.02
N GLY A 164 67.55 -40.74 36.32
CA GLY A 164 68.69 -39.83 36.36
C GLY A 164 68.33 -38.35 36.31
N TRP A 165 69.22 -37.48 36.79
CA TRP A 165 69.06 -36.02 36.75
C TRP A 165 69.17 -35.43 35.34
N ARG A 166 69.75 -36.16 34.37
CA ARG A 166 69.90 -35.74 32.97
C ARG A 166 69.58 -36.90 32.01
N PRO A 167 68.97 -36.62 30.84
CA PRO A 167 68.42 -35.32 30.42
C PRO A 167 67.22 -34.92 31.30
N ALA A 168 67.13 -33.63 31.62
CA ALA A 168 65.94 -33.11 32.27
C ALA A 168 64.88 -32.88 31.17
N GLU A 169 63.68 -33.42 31.35
CA GLU A 169 62.57 -33.21 30.42
C GLU A 169 61.95 -31.85 30.74
N LEU A 170 62.52 -30.79 30.17
CA LEU A 170 62.22 -29.40 30.53
C LEU A 170 61.28 -28.78 29.49
N ASP A 171 59.97 -29.03 29.62
CA ASP A 171 58.96 -28.56 28.66
C ASP A 171 58.20 -27.31 29.14
N ASP A 172 58.92 -26.34 29.74
CA ASP A 172 58.29 -25.11 30.23
C ASP A 172 59.11 -23.87 29.86
N HIS A 173 59.01 -23.50 28.58
CA HIS A 173 59.49 -22.22 28.04
C HIS A 173 58.56 -21.05 28.39
N ALA A 174 57.33 -21.31 28.86
CA ALA A 174 56.35 -20.28 29.18
C ALA A 174 56.81 -19.36 30.34
N ARG A 175 57.64 -19.88 31.24
CA ARG A 175 58.23 -19.15 32.38
C ARG A 175 59.42 -18.25 32.03
N PHE A 176 60.17 -18.50 30.94
CA PHE A 176 61.39 -17.76 30.61
C PHE A 176 61.29 -16.98 29.30
N TRP A 177 60.86 -17.64 28.23
CA TRP A 177 60.59 -17.01 26.93
C TRP A 177 59.58 -17.85 26.17
N ALA A 178 58.33 -17.37 26.14
CA ALA A 178 57.23 -18.15 25.59
C ALA A 178 57.42 -18.40 24.08
N LEU A 179 57.62 -19.67 23.72
CA LEU A 179 57.68 -20.12 22.34
C LEU A 179 56.31 -19.92 21.69
N THR A 180 56.16 -18.82 20.97
CA THR A 180 54.92 -18.45 20.27
C THR A 180 55.18 -18.29 18.78
N GLY A 181 54.15 -18.52 17.98
CA GLY A 181 54.24 -18.44 16.52
C GLY A 181 55.30 -19.38 15.97
N LYS A 182 56.16 -18.88 15.08
CA LYS A 182 57.18 -19.68 14.38
C LYS A 182 58.27 -20.23 15.29
N HIS A 183 58.44 -19.66 16.47
CA HIS A 183 59.43 -20.15 17.44
C HIS A 183 58.99 -21.41 18.17
N ALA A 184 57.69 -21.74 18.16
CA ALA A 184 57.21 -23.03 18.67
C ALA A 184 57.67 -24.22 17.80
N ASP A 185 58.00 -23.96 16.53
CA ASP A 185 58.48 -24.98 15.59
C ASP A 185 60.02 -25.07 15.56
N ALA A 186 60.73 -24.23 16.32
CA ALA A 186 62.18 -24.17 16.31
C ALA A 186 62.81 -25.37 17.04
N THR A 187 63.91 -25.89 16.52
CA THR A 187 64.66 -26.96 17.21
C THR A 187 65.44 -26.36 18.38
N CYS A 188 65.63 -27.13 19.45
CA CYS A 188 66.33 -26.69 20.65
C CYS A 188 67.73 -26.10 20.34
N GLU A 189 68.46 -26.73 19.42
CA GLU A 189 69.80 -26.35 19.03
C GLU A 189 69.85 -25.02 18.27
N SER A 190 68.75 -24.58 17.67
CA SER A 190 68.68 -23.31 16.94
C SER A 190 68.70 -22.09 17.86
N CYS A 191 68.33 -22.26 19.13
CA CYS A 191 68.38 -21.20 20.14
C CYS A 191 69.49 -21.43 21.18
N HIS A 192 69.86 -22.69 21.43
CA HIS A 192 70.85 -23.08 22.44
C HIS A 192 72.14 -23.61 21.80
N GLU A 193 72.70 -22.85 20.85
CA GLU A 193 73.85 -23.25 20.03
C GLU A 193 75.10 -23.64 20.85
N SER A 194 75.31 -23.01 22.01
CA SER A 194 76.45 -23.28 22.89
C SER A 194 76.29 -24.53 23.76
N GLY A 195 75.09 -25.13 23.80
CA GLY A 195 74.73 -26.17 24.76
C GLY A 195 74.60 -25.67 26.21
N VAL A 196 74.76 -24.37 26.43
CA VAL A 196 74.51 -23.69 27.72
C VAL A 196 73.09 -23.14 27.67
N TRP A 197 72.18 -23.81 28.38
CA TRP A 197 70.74 -23.57 28.28
C TRP A 197 70.28 -22.24 28.92
N SER A 198 71.17 -21.52 29.61
CA SER A 198 70.89 -20.23 30.27
C SER A 198 71.28 -19.00 29.47
N GLU A 199 71.87 -19.13 28.28
CA GLU A 199 72.49 -18.00 27.55
C GLU A 199 71.79 -17.62 26.23
N ALA A 200 70.69 -18.26 25.86
CA ALA A 200 69.95 -17.90 24.66
C ALA A 200 69.49 -16.42 24.74
N PRO A 201 69.80 -15.56 23.75
CA PRO A 201 69.35 -14.17 23.75
C PRO A 201 67.81 -14.09 23.76
N THR A 202 67.25 -13.25 24.64
CA THR A 202 65.79 -13.07 24.75
C THR A 202 65.27 -11.87 23.96
N ALA A 203 66.17 -10.95 23.55
CA ALA A 203 65.84 -9.84 22.67
C ALA A 203 65.86 -10.30 21.20
N CYS A 204 64.89 -9.87 20.39
CA CYS A 204 64.71 -10.30 19.00
C CYS A 204 65.99 -10.12 18.17
N VAL A 205 66.63 -8.95 18.26
CA VAL A 205 67.85 -8.63 17.51
C VAL A 205 69.03 -9.53 17.88
N GLY A 206 69.04 -10.11 19.09
CA GLY A 206 70.09 -11.03 19.54
C GLY A 206 70.21 -12.29 18.67
N CYS A 207 69.10 -12.72 18.05
CA CYS A 207 69.08 -13.83 17.10
C CYS A 207 68.85 -13.35 15.65
N HIS A 208 68.12 -12.25 15.47
CA HIS A 208 67.68 -11.75 14.16
C HIS A 208 68.42 -10.51 13.67
N GLN A 209 69.66 -10.28 14.12
CA GLN A 209 70.48 -9.15 13.64
C GLN A 209 70.69 -9.21 12.12
N ALA A 210 70.94 -10.39 11.57
CA ALA A 210 71.14 -10.56 10.13
C ALA A 210 69.85 -10.29 9.33
N ASP A 211 68.69 -10.68 9.88
CA ASP A 211 67.38 -10.38 9.27
C ASP A 211 67.07 -8.88 9.32
N PHE A 212 67.42 -8.21 10.43
CA PHE A 212 67.30 -6.76 10.58
C PHE A 212 68.19 -6.02 9.58
N ASP A 213 69.48 -6.38 9.49
CA ASP A 213 70.45 -5.75 8.60
C ASP A 213 70.16 -6.04 7.11
N GLY A 214 69.58 -7.19 6.81
CA GLY A 214 69.29 -7.67 5.45
C GLY A 214 67.93 -7.22 4.88
N ALA A 215 67.09 -6.58 5.68
CA ALA A 215 65.80 -6.07 5.22
C ALA A 215 65.98 -4.96 4.18
N THR A 216 65.24 -5.04 3.08
CA THR A 216 65.34 -4.11 1.94
C THR A 216 64.03 -3.42 1.60
N ASP A 217 62.92 -3.82 2.23
CA ASP A 217 61.58 -3.31 1.98
C ASP A 217 60.71 -3.43 3.26
N PRO A 218 60.72 -2.43 4.16
CA PRO A 218 61.60 -1.25 4.19
C PRO A 218 63.05 -1.61 4.58
N ASN A 219 64.00 -0.71 4.31
CA ASN A 219 65.41 -0.91 4.69
C ASN A 219 65.67 -0.41 6.11
N HIS A 220 65.63 -1.32 7.10
CA HIS A 220 65.75 -0.96 8.51
C HIS A 220 67.02 -0.16 8.85
N VAL A 221 68.16 -0.47 8.22
CA VAL A 221 69.45 0.19 8.52
C VAL A 221 69.56 1.55 7.85
N ALA A 222 69.21 1.64 6.56
CA ALA A 222 69.29 2.88 5.80
C ALA A 222 68.28 3.92 6.29
N GLU A 223 67.13 3.46 6.76
CA GLU A 223 66.02 4.31 7.23
C GLU A 223 66.04 4.52 8.76
N GLY A 224 66.99 3.91 9.47
CA GLY A 224 67.25 4.18 10.90
C GLY A 224 66.19 3.63 11.87
N TYR A 225 65.56 2.50 11.53
CA TYR A 225 64.56 1.87 12.36
C TYR A 225 65.14 1.37 13.70
N PRO A 226 64.34 1.37 14.79
CA PRO A 226 64.78 0.86 16.09
C PRO A 226 64.80 -0.67 16.12
N THR A 227 65.61 -1.26 17.01
CA THR A 227 65.68 -2.72 17.23
C THR A 227 64.57 -3.26 18.15
N THR A 228 63.52 -2.47 18.41
CA THR A 228 62.30 -2.86 19.14
C THR A 228 61.31 -3.51 18.16
N CYS A 229 61.68 -4.68 17.67
CA CYS A 229 61.02 -5.39 16.56
C CYS A 229 59.51 -5.60 16.80
N GLU A 230 59.11 -5.81 18.05
CA GLU A 230 57.73 -6.02 18.50
C GLU A 230 56.78 -4.85 18.22
N THR A 231 57.33 -3.68 17.87
CA THR A 231 56.54 -2.52 17.43
C THR A 231 55.87 -2.76 16.08
N CYS A 232 56.51 -3.57 15.22
CA CYS A 232 56.08 -3.77 13.84
C CYS A 232 55.88 -5.26 13.50
N HIS A 233 56.60 -6.16 14.15
CA HIS A 233 56.62 -7.59 13.83
C HIS A 233 56.08 -8.43 14.98
N ARG A 234 55.46 -9.57 14.63
CA ARG A 234 54.89 -10.53 15.58
C ARG A 234 55.69 -11.83 15.50
N THR A 235 55.65 -12.64 16.57
CA THR A 235 56.29 -13.97 16.57
C THR A 235 55.67 -14.96 15.57
N SER A 236 54.50 -14.63 14.99
CA SER A 236 53.89 -15.37 13.88
C SER A 236 54.61 -15.20 12.53
N GLY A 237 55.40 -14.14 12.35
CA GLY A 237 56.18 -13.88 11.14
C GLY A 237 56.59 -12.42 10.95
N TRP A 238 57.63 -12.20 10.14
CA TRP A 238 58.13 -10.87 9.77
C TRP A 238 57.20 -10.12 8.81
N SER A 239 56.43 -10.85 8.00
CA SER A 239 55.49 -10.29 7.03
C SER A 239 54.10 -10.91 7.17
N PRO A 240 53.02 -10.10 7.09
CA PRO A 240 53.03 -8.64 7.04
C PRO A 240 53.47 -8.03 8.39
N ALA A 241 54.16 -6.88 8.34
CA ALA A 241 54.33 -6.06 9.53
C ALA A 241 52.95 -5.49 9.93
N ASP A 242 52.61 -5.55 11.21
CA ASP A 242 51.32 -5.16 11.76
C ASP A 242 51.46 -3.81 12.48
N PHE A 243 51.16 -2.72 11.75
CA PHE A 243 51.06 -1.37 12.30
C PHE A 243 49.68 -1.13 12.92
N THR A 244 49.36 -1.85 14.00
CA THR A 244 48.01 -1.76 14.60
C THR A 244 47.73 -0.40 15.24
N ASP A 245 48.76 0.44 15.47
CA ASP A 245 48.65 1.72 16.18
C ASP A 245 48.70 2.97 15.26
N HIS A 246 49.02 2.83 13.96
CA HIS A 246 49.03 4.01 13.08
C HIS A 246 47.61 4.57 12.89
N ASP A 247 46.63 3.71 12.62
CA ASP A 247 45.24 4.12 12.45
C ASP A 247 44.59 4.71 13.72
N ALA A 248 45.15 4.38 14.89
CA ALA A 248 44.73 4.96 16.17
C ALA A 248 45.29 6.38 16.38
N ILE A 249 46.41 6.72 15.73
CA ILE A 249 47.05 8.05 15.81
C ILE A 249 46.56 8.97 14.68
N TRP A 250 46.58 8.48 13.44
CA TRP A 250 46.02 9.15 12.27
C TRP A 250 45.65 8.09 11.20
N PRO A 251 44.35 7.93 10.87
CA PRO A 251 43.90 6.86 9.98
C PRO A 251 44.35 7.11 8.54
N LEU A 252 45.09 6.17 7.97
CA LEU A 252 45.52 6.24 6.57
C LEU A 252 44.33 5.93 5.65
N ARG A 253 43.73 6.97 5.08
CA ARG A 253 42.57 6.87 4.19
C ARG A 253 42.87 7.41 2.80
N GLY A 254 42.24 6.81 1.79
CA GLY A 254 42.35 7.26 0.40
C GLY A 254 43.81 7.26 -0.08
N LYS A 255 44.26 8.36 -0.69
CA LYS A 255 45.61 8.47 -1.26
C LYS A 255 46.71 8.45 -0.20
N HIS A 256 46.40 8.78 1.05
CA HIS A 256 47.37 8.71 2.14
C HIS A 256 47.73 7.26 2.51
N ALA A 257 46.85 6.28 2.26
CA ALA A 257 47.15 4.86 2.44
C ALA A 257 48.12 4.31 1.39
N GLU A 258 48.29 5.04 0.27
CA GLU A 258 49.24 4.70 -0.80
C GLU A 258 50.56 5.46 -0.65
N ALA A 259 50.66 6.41 0.29
CA ALA A 259 51.84 7.25 0.46
C ALA A 259 52.97 6.47 1.15
N ALA A 260 54.20 6.65 0.66
CA ALA A 260 55.39 6.19 1.37
C ALA A 260 55.54 6.93 2.70
N CYS A 261 56.12 6.28 3.71
CA CYS A 261 56.28 6.82 5.07
C CYS A 261 56.95 8.21 5.06
N GLU A 262 57.95 8.40 4.22
CA GLU A 262 58.77 9.63 4.13
C GLU A 262 57.99 10.80 3.55
N ALA A 263 56.89 10.54 2.82
CA ALA A 263 56.01 11.59 2.32
C ALA A 263 55.37 12.37 3.47
N CYS A 264 55.13 11.71 4.61
CA CYS A 264 54.60 12.32 5.83
C CYS A 264 55.70 12.56 6.88
N HIS A 265 56.68 11.65 6.97
CA HIS A 265 57.77 11.67 7.95
C HIS A 265 59.09 12.10 7.30
N ALA A 266 59.17 13.37 6.92
CA ALA A 266 60.32 13.92 6.23
C ALA A 266 61.63 13.65 7.01
N GLY A 267 62.59 13.01 6.34
CA GLY A 267 63.89 12.68 6.93
C GLY A 267 63.85 11.61 8.02
N GLY A 268 62.82 10.78 8.06
CA GLY A 268 62.67 9.71 9.06
C GLY A 268 62.29 10.21 10.45
N VAL A 269 61.80 11.45 10.56
CA VAL A 269 61.34 12.01 11.83
C VAL A 269 59.86 11.70 12.03
N TYR A 270 59.59 10.76 12.93
CA TYR A 270 58.23 10.28 13.22
C TYR A 270 57.50 11.08 14.30
N THR A 271 58.20 11.96 15.02
CA THR A 271 57.61 12.78 16.09
C THR A 271 57.19 14.15 15.57
N GLY A 272 55.99 14.58 15.95
CA GLY A 272 55.49 15.93 15.67
C GLY A 272 55.00 16.17 14.24
N THR A 273 54.77 15.12 13.45
CA THR A 273 54.12 15.23 12.14
C THR A 273 52.74 15.88 12.27
N PRO A 274 52.43 16.96 11.52
CA PRO A 274 51.13 17.60 11.54
C PRO A 274 50.01 16.63 11.17
N ARG A 275 48.84 16.78 11.81
CA ARG A 275 47.68 15.88 11.60
C ARG A 275 46.49 16.58 10.95
N GLU A 276 46.52 17.90 10.92
CA GLU A 276 45.55 18.75 10.26
C GLU A 276 45.90 18.89 8.77
N CYS A 277 44.89 18.90 7.90
CA CYS A 277 45.07 18.95 6.44
C CYS A 277 45.96 20.12 6.01
N ALA A 278 45.71 21.32 6.56
CA ALA A 278 46.50 22.52 6.28
C ALA A 278 47.98 22.37 6.67
N GLY A 279 48.29 21.57 7.70
CA GLY A 279 49.67 21.36 8.15
C GLY A 279 50.59 20.79 7.06
N CYS A 280 50.02 20.03 6.12
CA CYS A 280 50.73 19.45 4.98
C CYS A 280 50.36 20.10 3.64
N HIS A 281 49.10 20.52 3.49
CA HIS A 281 48.53 21.01 2.22
C HIS A 281 48.32 22.54 2.16
N GLN A 282 48.96 23.32 3.03
CA GLN A 282 48.86 24.79 3.01
C GLN A 282 49.28 25.37 1.64
N GLY A 283 50.36 24.83 1.05
CA GLY A 283 50.82 25.27 -0.26
C GLY A 283 49.81 24.99 -1.37
N ASP A 284 49.14 23.83 -1.31
CA ASP A 284 48.08 23.47 -2.26
C ASP A 284 46.86 24.40 -2.10
N PHE A 285 46.49 24.71 -0.85
CA PHE A 285 45.41 25.65 -0.53
C PHE A 285 45.67 27.05 -1.11
N GLU A 286 46.88 27.60 -0.91
CA GLU A 286 47.27 28.93 -1.39
C GLU A 286 47.46 29.00 -2.90
N ALA A 287 47.86 27.90 -3.54
CA ALA A 287 48.11 27.84 -4.99
C ALA A 287 46.84 27.63 -5.83
N THR A 288 45.72 27.25 -5.21
CA THR A 288 44.49 26.95 -5.95
C THR A 288 43.83 28.24 -6.44
N THR A 289 43.47 28.28 -7.73
CA THR A 289 42.84 29.45 -8.39
C THR A 289 41.42 29.18 -8.90
N ALA A 290 40.94 27.94 -8.80
CA ALA A 290 39.65 27.51 -9.34
C ALA A 290 38.95 26.49 -8.41
N PRO A 291 38.18 26.94 -7.41
CA PRO A 291 38.00 28.33 -6.99
C PRO A 291 39.21 28.85 -6.18
N ASP A 292 39.50 30.16 -6.24
CA ASP A 292 40.57 30.76 -5.44
C ASP A 292 40.18 30.77 -3.95
N HIS A 293 40.83 29.91 -3.16
CA HIS A 293 40.44 29.73 -1.78
C HIS A 293 40.70 30.96 -0.90
N ALA A 294 41.79 31.67 -1.16
CA ALA A 294 42.21 32.83 -0.38
C ALA A 294 41.34 34.05 -0.72
N ALA A 295 41.06 34.29 -2.00
CA ALA A 295 40.21 35.39 -2.44
C ALA A 295 38.76 35.24 -1.93
N LEU A 296 38.28 34.00 -1.78
CA LEU A 296 36.94 33.70 -1.28
C LEU A 296 36.86 33.63 0.24
N GLY A 297 37.98 33.72 0.94
CA GLY A 297 38.04 33.70 2.40
C GLY A 297 37.65 32.36 2.99
N PHE A 298 37.87 31.25 2.28
CA PHE A 298 37.71 29.92 2.86
C PHE A 298 38.73 29.73 4.00
N ALA A 299 38.31 29.03 5.06
CA ALA A 299 39.21 28.73 6.15
C ALA A 299 40.08 27.51 5.79
N ALA A 300 41.41 27.66 5.88
CA ALA A 300 42.34 26.55 5.61
C ALA A 300 42.13 25.33 6.54
N ALA A 301 41.45 25.51 7.67
CA ALA A 301 41.13 24.42 8.60
C ALA A 301 39.88 23.60 8.20
N GLU A 302 39.09 24.05 7.23
CA GLU A 302 37.79 23.46 6.88
C GLU A 302 37.83 22.69 5.56
N CYS A 303 38.97 22.06 5.24
CA CYS A 303 39.16 21.31 3.99
C CYS A 303 38.13 20.19 3.81
N GLU A 304 37.80 19.48 4.90
CA GLU A 304 36.93 18.30 4.88
C GLU A 304 35.47 18.61 4.52
N THR A 305 35.06 19.89 4.56
CA THR A 305 33.75 20.32 4.07
C THR A 305 33.62 20.10 2.56
N CYS A 306 34.72 20.24 1.82
CA CYS A 306 34.72 20.17 0.36
C CYS A 306 35.59 19.04 -0.20
N HIS A 307 36.66 18.65 0.47
CA HIS A 307 37.65 17.71 -0.03
C HIS A 307 37.74 16.47 0.85
N GLY A 308 37.94 15.31 0.22
CA GLY A 308 38.11 14.05 0.94
C GLY A 308 39.53 13.51 0.80
N PRO A 309 39.96 12.60 1.69
CA PRO A 309 41.30 11.99 1.64
C PRO A 309 41.53 11.11 0.40
N ALA A 310 40.50 10.85 -0.40
CA ALA A 310 40.60 10.09 -1.66
C ALA A 310 41.07 10.95 -2.85
N ALA A 311 40.65 12.21 -2.93
CA ALA A 311 41.02 13.15 -4.00
C ALA A 311 40.60 14.59 -3.66
N TRP A 312 41.35 15.57 -4.17
CA TRP A 312 40.99 17.00 -4.12
C TRP A 312 39.88 17.36 -5.11
N SER A 313 39.75 16.61 -6.21
CA SER A 313 38.77 16.87 -7.27
C SER A 313 38.00 15.59 -7.62
N PRO A 314 36.67 15.67 -7.82
CA PRO A 314 35.84 16.87 -7.64
C PRO A 314 35.65 17.22 -6.16
N ALA A 315 35.61 18.53 -5.86
CA ALA A 315 35.23 19.01 -4.54
C ALA A 315 33.71 18.83 -4.34
N ALA A 316 33.30 18.41 -3.15
CA ALA A 316 31.91 18.40 -2.73
C ALA A 316 31.50 19.81 -2.28
N PHE A 317 30.27 20.21 -2.58
CA PHE A 317 29.65 21.41 -2.02
C PHE A 317 28.37 21.01 -1.28
N PRO A 318 28.50 20.37 -0.10
CA PRO A 318 27.35 19.98 0.70
C PRO A 318 26.53 21.25 1.02
N GLY A 319 25.26 21.23 0.66
CA GLY A 319 24.35 22.37 0.82
C GLY A 319 24.13 23.23 -0.42
N HIS A 320 24.80 23.00 -1.56
CA HIS A 320 24.45 23.74 -2.79
C HIS A 320 22.98 23.54 -3.16
N ALA A 321 22.48 22.30 -3.10
CA ALA A 321 21.09 21.99 -3.41
C ALA A 321 20.07 22.65 -2.45
N GLU A 322 20.50 23.04 -1.24
CA GLU A 322 19.66 23.74 -0.26
C GLU A 322 19.55 25.24 -0.58
N VAL A 323 20.53 25.79 -1.31
CA VAL A 323 20.55 27.20 -1.74
C VAL A 323 19.95 27.35 -3.14
N TRP A 324 20.31 26.46 -4.07
CA TRP A 324 19.77 26.38 -5.42
C TRP A 324 19.93 24.94 -5.96
N PRO A 325 18.83 24.19 -6.16
CA PRO A 325 18.91 22.85 -6.74
C PRO A 325 19.33 22.95 -8.21
N LEU A 326 20.38 22.21 -8.59
CA LEU A 326 20.82 22.10 -9.97
C LEU A 326 19.92 21.11 -10.71
N GLU A 327 18.86 21.62 -11.32
CA GLU A 327 17.87 20.84 -12.06
C GLU A 327 18.02 21.01 -13.57
N GLY A 328 17.61 20.00 -14.33
CA GLY A 328 17.62 20.05 -15.79
C GLY A 328 19.00 20.37 -16.36
N LYS A 329 19.08 21.38 -17.24
CA LYS A 329 20.32 21.79 -17.91
C LYS A 329 21.31 22.50 -16.99
N HIS A 330 20.85 23.01 -15.84
CA HIS A 330 21.74 23.62 -14.85
C HIS A 330 22.63 22.59 -14.15
N ALA A 331 22.25 21.30 -14.15
CA ALA A 331 23.12 20.22 -13.67
C ALA A 331 24.36 20.01 -14.56
N ASP A 332 24.29 20.39 -15.83
CA ASP A 332 25.40 20.32 -16.78
C ASP A 332 26.30 21.58 -16.73
N ALA A 333 25.87 22.64 -16.02
CA ALA A 333 26.58 23.90 -15.98
C ALA A 333 27.88 23.77 -15.19
N THR A 334 28.94 24.40 -15.70
CA THR A 334 30.19 24.55 -14.93
C THR A 334 30.02 25.59 -13.84
N CYS A 335 30.78 25.48 -12.74
CA CYS A 335 30.75 26.46 -11.66
C CYS A 335 30.96 27.89 -12.17
N ALA A 336 31.89 28.08 -13.12
CA ALA A 336 32.16 29.39 -13.73
C ALA A 336 31.03 29.91 -14.63
N GLY A 337 30.15 29.02 -15.11
CA GLY A 337 28.97 29.40 -15.88
C GLY A 337 27.90 30.10 -15.04
N CYS A 338 27.86 29.85 -13.72
CA CYS A 338 26.93 30.49 -12.80
C CYS A 338 27.62 31.51 -11.87
N HIS A 339 28.84 31.19 -11.43
CA HIS A 339 29.65 32.02 -10.54
C HIS A 339 30.71 32.77 -11.35
N GLU A 340 30.24 33.76 -12.11
CA GLU A 340 31.11 34.56 -12.98
C GLU A 340 32.26 35.19 -12.18
N SER A 341 33.46 35.19 -12.76
CA SER A 341 34.68 35.70 -12.13
C SER A 341 35.00 35.07 -10.76
N GLY A 342 34.47 33.88 -10.50
CA GLY A 342 34.66 33.17 -9.24
C GLY A 342 33.86 33.77 -8.08
N VAL A 343 32.85 34.60 -8.31
CA VAL A 343 32.03 35.20 -7.25
C VAL A 343 30.91 34.24 -6.85
N PHE A 344 31.08 33.56 -5.71
CA PHE A 344 30.10 32.59 -5.20
C PHE A 344 29.01 33.19 -4.30
N ARG A 345 29.23 34.39 -3.74
CA ARG A 345 28.25 35.09 -2.89
C ARG A 345 27.45 36.09 -3.72
N GLY A 346 26.13 36.04 -3.59
CA GLY A 346 25.24 37.00 -4.24
C GLY A 346 24.92 36.69 -5.70
N THR A 347 25.30 35.49 -6.20
CA THR A 347 24.82 34.98 -7.48
C THR A 347 23.29 35.05 -7.52
N PRO A 348 22.67 35.65 -8.55
CA PRO A 348 21.22 35.73 -8.67
C PRO A 348 20.57 34.35 -8.59
N ARG A 349 19.41 34.30 -7.92
CA ARG A 349 18.59 33.08 -7.71
C ARG A 349 17.19 33.23 -8.28
N VAL A 350 17.06 34.06 -9.29
CA VAL A 350 15.83 34.26 -10.06
C VAL A 350 16.23 34.15 -11.52
N CYS A 351 15.34 33.59 -12.35
CA CYS A 351 15.67 33.22 -13.73
C CYS A 351 16.13 34.45 -14.53
N GLU A 352 15.44 35.58 -14.39
CA GLU A 352 15.80 36.82 -15.08
C GLU A 352 17.16 37.36 -14.64
N GLY A 353 17.62 37.04 -13.43
CA GLY A 353 18.93 37.47 -12.94
C GLY A 353 20.11 36.94 -13.78
N CYS A 354 19.90 35.85 -14.52
CA CYS A 354 20.90 35.27 -15.42
C CYS A 354 20.44 35.28 -16.89
N HIS A 355 19.13 35.18 -17.13
CA HIS A 355 18.55 35.00 -18.47
C HIS A 355 17.80 36.23 -18.98
N LEU A 356 18.06 37.43 -18.43
CA LEU A 356 17.44 38.66 -18.95
C LEU A 356 17.83 38.94 -20.40
N GLU A 357 19.10 38.71 -20.78
CA GLU A 357 19.54 38.87 -22.16
C GLU A 357 18.83 37.88 -23.10
N ASP A 358 18.63 36.64 -22.65
CA ASP A 358 17.86 35.64 -23.41
C ASP A 358 16.40 36.09 -23.58
N TYR A 359 15.77 36.61 -22.53
CA TYR A 359 14.41 37.16 -22.57
C TYR A 359 14.29 38.32 -23.57
N GLU A 360 15.20 39.29 -23.50
CA GLU A 360 15.20 40.48 -24.38
C GLU A 360 15.55 40.14 -25.85
N ALA A 361 16.25 39.03 -26.10
CA ALA A 361 16.67 38.61 -27.44
C ALA A 361 15.65 37.71 -28.17
N THR A 362 14.56 37.32 -27.52
CA THR A 362 13.52 36.48 -28.14
C THR A 362 12.73 37.23 -29.20
N THR A 363 12.42 36.58 -30.32
CA THR A 363 11.64 37.20 -31.43
C THR A 363 10.44 36.37 -31.87
N GLU A 364 10.29 35.14 -31.39
CA GLU A 364 9.22 34.22 -31.78
C GLU A 364 8.74 33.38 -30.58
N PRO A 365 7.81 33.90 -29.75
CA PRO A 365 7.33 35.29 -29.70
C PRO A 365 8.35 36.23 -29.03
N ASP A 366 8.27 37.53 -29.34
CA ASP A 366 9.05 38.57 -28.65
C ASP A 366 8.45 38.82 -27.26
N HIS A 367 9.19 38.43 -26.22
CA HIS A 367 8.66 38.51 -24.85
C HIS A 367 8.50 39.93 -24.33
N ALA A 368 9.40 40.83 -24.73
CA ALA A 368 9.41 42.21 -24.26
C ALA A 368 8.33 43.04 -24.97
N GLU A 369 8.14 42.84 -26.27
CA GLU A 369 7.10 43.53 -27.05
C GLU A 369 5.70 43.13 -26.59
N VAL A 370 5.47 41.83 -26.38
CA VAL A 370 4.18 41.28 -25.94
C VAL A 370 3.92 41.52 -24.44
N GLY A 371 4.98 41.77 -23.67
CA GLY A 371 4.88 42.03 -22.23
C GLY A 371 4.69 40.75 -21.40
N TYR A 372 5.33 39.65 -21.77
CA TYR A 372 5.37 38.44 -20.95
C TYR A 372 6.07 38.70 -19.60
N PRO A 373 5.65 38.06 -18.49
CA PRO A 373 6.30 38.27 -17.19
C PRO A 373 7.73 37.71 -17.17
N THR A 374 8.58 38.26 -16.31
CA THR A 374 9.93 37.74 -16.04
C THR A 374 9.94 36.54 -15.07
N ALA A 375 8.76 36.11 -14.60
CA ALA A 375 8.58 34.84 -13.90
C ALA A 375 8.61 33.69 -14.92
N CYS A 376 9.81 33.36 -15.38
CA CYS A 376 10.06 32.40 -16.46
C CYS A 376 9.41 31.03 -16.20
N GLU A 377 9.37 30.61 -14.94
CA GLU A 377 8.84 29.31 -14.49
C GLU A 377 7.35 29.10 -14.76
N VAL A 378 6.62 30.17 -15.09
CA VAL A 378 5.23 30.10 -15.52
C VAL A 378 5.10 29.32 -16.85
N CYS A 379 6.11 29.42 -17.72
CA CYS A 379 6.09 28.84 -19.07
C CYS A 379 7.27 27.89 -19.34
N HIS A 380 8.41 28.10 -18.68
CA HIS A 380 9.66 27.40 -18.97
C HIS A 380 10.13 26.59 -17.78
N GLY A 381 10.69 25.40 -18.06
CA GLY A 381 11.31 24.56 -17.06
C GLY A 381 12.84 24.62 -17.12
N PRO A 382 13.54 24.21 -16.04
CA PRO A 382 15.01 24.23 -15.99
C PRO A 382 15.69 23.26 -16.96
N SER A 383 14.91 22.42 -17.65
CA SER A 383 15.39 21.40 -18.60
C SER A 383 15.55 21.90 -20.04
N ALA A 384 14.76 22.90 -20.45
CA ALA A 384 14.83 23.51 -21.78
C ALA A 384 13.92 24.76 -21.85
N TRP A 385 14.31 25.73 -22.69
CA TRP A 385 13.45 26.87 -23.04
C TRP A 385 12.31 26.48 -23.99
N ALA A 386 12.54 25.51 -24.88
CA ALA A 386 11.55 25.02 -25.84
C ALA A 386 11.34 23.50 -25.74
N PRO A 387 10.09 23.01 -25.84
CA PRO A 387 8.85 23.80 -25.88
C PRO A 387 8.55 24.46 -24.54
N SER A 388 7.94 25.65 -24.55
CA SER A 388 7.29 26.20 -23.37
C SER A 388 5.94 25.49 -23.17
N SER A 389 5.49 25.47 -21.92
CA SER A 389 4.18 24.91 -21.56
C SER A 389 3.53 25.79 -20.52
N PHE A 390 2.29 26.19 -20.77
CA PHE A 390 1.42 26.84 -19.82
C PHE A 390 0.11 26.06 -19.74
N ASP A 391 -0.32 25.72 -18.52
CA ASP A 391 -1.52 24.94 -18.30
C ASP A 391 -2.76 25.85 -18.27
N HIS A 392 -3.38 26.04 -19.43
CA HIS A 392 -4.63 26.77 -19.54
C HIS A 392 -5.79 26.06 -18.82
N GLU A 393 -5.77 24.74 -18.66
CA GLU A 393 -6.87 24.01 -18.00
C GLU A 393 -7.02 24.42 -16.54
N ALA A 394 -5.91 24.78 -15.88
CA ALA A 394 -5.90 25.22 -14.49
C ALA A 394 -6.45 26.64 -14.28
N VAL A 395 -6.54 27.45 -15.35
CA VAL A 395 -6.92 28.88 -15.26
C VAL A 395 -8.18 29.16 -16.08
N PHE A 396 -8.13 28.93 -17.40
CA PHE A 396 -9.24 29.11 -18.33
C PHE A 396 -9.20 28.00 -19.40
N PRO A 397 -10.01 26.94 -19.27
CA PRO A 397 -10.05 25.84 -20.23
C PRO A 397 -10.38 26.31 -21.65
N LEU A 398 -9.39 26.23 -22.54
CA LEU A 398 -9.57 26.52 -23.96
C LEU A 398 -10.37 25.38 -24.59
N THR A 399 -11.66 25.59 -24.78
CA THR A 399 -12.58 24.63 -25.39
C THR A 399 -13.18 25.17 -26.68
N GLY A 400 -13.59 24.25 -27.57
CA GLY A 400 -14.16 24.62 -28.87
C GLY A 400 -13.22 25.50 -29.69
N GLU A 401 -13.74 26.60 -30.23
CA GLU A 401 -13.00 27.51 -31.11
C GLU A 401 -11.90 28.31 -30.39
N HIS A 402 -11.96 28.45 -29.06
CA HIS A 402 -10.92 29.13 -28.27
C HIS A 402 -9.56 28.41 -28.32
N GLN A 403 -9.51 27.14 -28.73
CA GLN A 403 -8.26 26.39 -28.92
C GLN A 403 -7.43 26.89 -30.10
N GLN A 404 -8.03 27.66 -31.02
CA GLN A 404 -7.38 28.15 -32.24
C GLN A 404 -7.08 29.66 -32.19
N VAL A 405 -7.43 30.33 -31.10
CA VAL A 405 -7.24 31.76 -30.92
C VAL A 405 -5.78 32.04 -30.58
N ALA A 406 -5.19 33.05 -31.22
CA ALA A 406 -3.83 33.48 -30.90
C ALA A 406 -3.80 34.10 -29.50
N CYS A 407 -2.71 33.93 -28.77
CA CYS A 407 -2.64 34.33 -27.37
C CYS A 407 -2.92 35.84 -27.19
N GLU A 408 -2.39 36.66 -28.08
CA GLU A 408 -2.56 38.12 -28.11
C GLU A 408 -4.02 38.57 -28.29
N ASP A 409 -4.86 37.75 -28.94
CA ASP A 409 -6.28 38.06 -29.13
C ASP A 409 -7.08 37.88 -27.83
N CYS A 410 -6.57 37.07 -26.89
CA CYS A 410 -7.11 36.93 -25.53
C CYS A 410 -6.43 37.89 -24.54
N HIS A 411 -5.15 38.16 -24.71
CA HIS A 411 -4.34 39.03 -23.86
C HIS A 411 -4.21 40.44 -24.44
N LEU A 412 -5.35 41.10 -24.68
CA LEU A 412 -5.45 42.36 -25.43
C LEU A 412 -4.64 43.53 -24.84
N ASP A 413 -4.49 43.57 -23.51
CA ASP A 413 -3.68 44.57 -22.79
C ASP A 413 -2.31 44.00 -22.38
N GLY A 414 -1.85 42.96 -23.09
CA GLY A 414 -0.72 42.13 -22.69
C GLY A 414 -1.05 41.24 -21.50
N TYR A 415 -0.01 40.73 -20.84
CA TYR A 415 -0.14 39.83 -19.69
C TYR A 415 -0.20 40.58 -18.35
N ALA A 416 -0.10 41.92 -18.39
CA ALA A 416 -0.12 42.80 -17.22
C ALA A 416 -1.47 43.50 -17.09
N GLY A 417 -2.38 42.95 -16.27
CA GLY A 417 -3.71 43.54 -16.06
C GLY A 417 -4.83 42.52 -15.89
N GLY A 418 -4.56 41.25 -16.20
CA GLY A 418 -5.51 40.15 -16.14
C GLY A 418 -6.37 40.08 -17.39
N THR A 419 -6.43 38.91 -18.01
CA THR A 419 -7.38 38.64 -19.11
C THR A 419 -8.76 38.40 -18.53
N PRO A 420 -9.82 39.01 -19.11
CA PRO A 420 -11.18 38.74 -18.66
C PRO A 420 -11.52 37.24 -18.76
N GLU A 421 -11.98 36.66 -17.65
CA GLU A 421 -12.35 35.23 -17.57
C GLU A 421 -13.85 34.97 -17.84
N THR A 422 -14.63 36.03 -18.09
CA THR A 422 -16.07 35.91 -18.39
C THR A 422 -16.32 36.10 -19.89
N CYS A 423 -17.31 35.38 -20.42
CA CYS A 423 -17.70 35.53 -21.83
C CYS A 423 -18.01 36.98 -22.19
N GLU A 424 -18.75 37.68 -21.33
CA GLU A 424 -19.09 39.09 -21.48
C GLU A 424 -17.85 40.01 -21.50
N GLY A 425 -16.82 39.69 -20.72
CA GLY A 425 -15.61 40.51 -20.64
C GLY A 425 -14.89 40.62 -21.98
N CYS A 426 -14.89 39.53 -22.77
CA CYS A 426 -14.28 39.51 -24.10
C CYS A 426 -15.29 39.80 -25.21
N HIS A 427 -16.50 39.25 -25.12
CA HIS A 427 -17.51 39.26 -26.18
C HIS A 427 -18.59 40.32 -26.00
N ARG A 428 -18.36 41.36 -25.19
CA ARG A 428 -19.27 42.52 -25.11
C ARG A 428 -19.52 43.13 -26.49
N GLY A 429 -18.47 43.28 -27.29
CA GLY A 429 -18.58 43.82 -28.65
C GLY A 429 -19.49 42.96 -29.54
N ASP A 430 -19.35 41.63 -29.48
CA ASP A 430 -20.19 40.70 -30.23
C ASP A 430 -21.66 40.74 -29.74
N TYR A 431 -21.86 40.78 -28.42
CA TYR A 431 -23.17 40.92 -27.80
C TYR A 431 -23.89 42.19 -28.28
N ASP A 432 -23.22 43.34 -28.23
CA ASP A 432 -23.77 44.64 -28.63
C ASP A 432 -24.00 44.75 -30.14
N ALA A 433 -23.18 44.06 -30.96
CA ALA A 433 -23.25 44.10 -32.42
C ALA A 433 -24.24 43.09 -33.03
N THR A 434 -24.76 42.15 -32.25
CA THR A 434 -25.69 41.14 -32.78
C THR A 434 -27.00 41.81 -33.20
N THR A 435 -27.51 41.49 -34.40
CA THR A 435 -28.78 42.06 -34.91
C THR A 435 -29.89 41.03 -35.06
N ARG A 436 -29.62 39.73 -34.84
CA ARG A 436 -30.58 38.64 -35.10
C ARG A 436 -30.38 37.47 -34.11
N PRO A 437 -31.07 37.46 -32.96
CA PRO A 437 -31.84 38.58 -32.38
C PRO A 437 -30.92 39.67 -31.81
N PRO A 438 -31.35 40.94 -31.75
CA PRO A 438 -30.55 42.00 -31.14
C PRO A 438 -30.50 41.86 -29.62
N HIS A 439 -29.38 41.36 -29.08
CA HIS A 439 -29.30 40.97 -27.66
C HIS A 439 -29.64 42.12 -26.69
N ALA A 440 -29.05 43.30 -26.92
CA ALA A 440 -29.24 44.47 -26.07
C ALA A 440 -30.68 45.02 -26.14
N GLU A 441 -31.26 45.13 -27.33
CA GLU A 441 -32.62 45.65 -27.53
C GLU A 441 -33.69 44.70 -26.98
N ALA A 442 -33.46 43.39 -27.12
CA ALA A 442 -34.32 42.35 -26.56
C ALA A 442 -34.06 42.09 -25.06
N ALA A 443 -33.15 42.83 -24.44
CA ALA A 443 -32.79 42.76 -23.02
C ALA A 443 -32.37 41.35 -22.56
N PHE A 444 -31.61 40.62 -23.39
CA PHE A 444 -31.03 39.34 -22.99
C PHE A 444 -29.98 39.54 -21.89
N GLY A 445 -29.85 38.58 -20.97
CA GLY A 445 -28.76 38.60 -19.98
C GLY A 445 -27.40 38.33 -20.61
N THR A 446 -26.33 38.46 -19.83
CA THR A 446 -24.94 38.21 -20.27
C THR A 446 -24.43 36.83 -19.90
N THR A 447 -25.33 35.93 -19.48
CA THR A 447 -25.07 34.49 -19.30
C THR A 447 -25.16 33.79 -20.65
N CYS A 448 -24.08 33.86 -21.43
CA CYS A 448 -24.00 33.39 -22.80
C CYS A 448 -24.26 31.88 -22.93
N GLU A 449 -23.84 31.09 -21.95
CA GLU A 449 -23.84 29.63 -21.94
C GLU A 449 -25.24 29.01 -21.92
N GLY A 450 -26.25 29.82 -21.60
CA GLY A 450 -27.65 29.42 -21.72
C GLY A 450 -28.11 29.26 -23.18
N CYS A 451 -27.40 29.86 -24.14
CA CYS A 451 -27.74 29.84 -25.55
C CYS A 451 -26.58 29.39 -26.45
N HIS A 452 -25.35 29.75 -26.10
CA HIS A 452 -24.16 29.53 -26.91
C HIS A 452 -23.22 28.53 -26.24
N THR A 453 -22.36 27.91 -27.05
CA THR A 453 -21.30 27.02 -26.55
C THR A 453 -19.97 27.48 -27.09
N THR A 454 -18.88 27.01 -26.49
CA THR A 454 -17.53 27.34 -26.96
C THR A 454 -17.22 26.76 -28.35
N ALA A 455 -18.06 25.85 -28.88
CA ALA A 455 -17.99 25.38 -30.27
C ALA A 455 -18.41 26.44 -31.30
N GLY A 456 -19.05 27.54 -30.87
CA GLY A 456 -19.40 28.66 -31.71
C GLY A 456 -20.70 29.36 -31.30
N TRP A 457 -20.85 30.61 -31.73
CA TRP A 457 -22.05 31.41 -31.52
C TRP A 457 -23.28 30.87 -32.25
N ALA A 458 -23.07 30.16 -33.38
CA ALA A 458 -24.13 29.57 -34.18
C ALA A 458 -23.89 28.06 -34.39
N PRO A 459 -24.93 27.21 -34.27
CA PRO A 459 -26.30 27.56 -33.86
C PRO A 459 -26.40 27.82 -32.35
N ALA A 460 -27.17 28.84 -31.97
CA ALA A 460 -27.59 29.01 -30.58
C ALA A 460 -28.75 28.04 -30.28
N THR A 461 -28.75 27.46 -29.09
CA THR A 461 -29.80 26.54 -28.63
C THR A 461 -30.54 27.14 -27.44
N PHE A 462 -31.86 27.24 -27.51
CA PHE A 462 -32.69 27.72 -26.42
C PHE A 462 -33.76 26.69 -26.04
N ASP A 463 -33.85 26.34 -24.76
CA ASP A 463 -34.85 25.42 -24.25
C ASP A 463 -36.15 26.16 -23.87
N HIS A 464 -37.13 26.13 -24.76
CA HIS A 464 -38.47 26.65 -24.49
C HIS A 464 -39.15 25.94 -23.31
N GLY A 465 -38.88 24.65 -23.10
CA GLY A 465 -39.50 23.85 -22.04
C GLY A 465 -39.21 24.36 -20.62
N ALA A 466 -38.08 25.06 -20.45
CA ALA A 466 -37.73 25.70 -19.18
C ALA A 466 -38.64 26.90 -18.83
N PHE A 467 -39.32 27.50 -19.81
CA PHE A 467 -40.11 28.73 -19.64
C PHE A 467 -41.59 28.55 -19.96
N TRP A 468 -41.89 27.92 -21.09
CA TRP A 468 -43.23 27.57 -21.54
C TRP A 468 -43.15 26.39 -22.52
N PRO A 469 -43.64 25.20 -22.15
CA PRO A 469 -43.57 24.03 -23.02
C PRO A 469 -44.45 24.25 -24.26
N ILE A 470 -43.80 24.23 -25.43
CA ILE A 470 -44.49 24.31 -26.72
C ILE A 470 -45.04 22.92 -27.02
N GLU A 471 -46.35 22.77 -26.92
CA GLU A 471 -47.05 21.49 -27.07
C GLU A 471 -48.13 21.54 -28.16
N GLY A 472 -48.44 20.36 -28.72
CA GLY A 472 -49.48 20.20 -29.72
C GLY A 472 -49.22 21.03 -30.98
N GLN A 473 -50.24 21.76 -31.46
CA GLN A 473 -50.13 22.55 -32.69
C GLN A 473 -49.16 23.75 -32.57
N HIS A 474 -48.79 24.18 -31.36
CA HIS A 474 -47.85 25.30 -31.20
C HIS A 474 -46.41 24.93 -31.62
N VAL A 475 -46.09 23.63 -31.74
CA VAL A 475 -44.76 23.15 -32.15
C VAL A 475 -44.44 23.56 -33.59
N GLU A 476 -45.45 23.70 -34.45
CA GLU A 476 -45.30 24.04 -35.87
C GLU A 476 -45.41 25.56 -36.13
N VAL A 477 -45.60 26.36 -35.08
CA VAL A 477 -45.78 27.81 -35.20
C VAL A 477 -44.42 28.51 -35.30
N ALA A 478 -44.29 29.39 -36.30
CA ALA A 478 -43.07 30.19 -36.47
C ALA A 478 -42.86 31.15 -35.28
N CYS A 479 -41.61 31.38 -34.90
CA CYS A 479 -41.24 32.15 -33.70
C CYS A 479 -41.89 33.54 -33.66
N GLU A 480 -41.95 34.24 -34.79
CA GLU A 480 -42.52 35.58 -34.93
C GLU A 480 -44.03 35.65 -34.65
N SER A 481 -44.72 34.50 -34.70
CA SER A 481 -46.14 34.43 -34.36
C SER A 481 -46.37 34.55 -32.85
N CYS A 482 -45.37 34.16 -32.04
CA CYS A 482 -45.37 34.33 -30.60
C CYS A 482 -44.57 35.59 -30.17
N HIS A 483 -43.47 35.86 -30.87
CA HIS A 483 -42.53 36.95 -30.61
C HIS A 483 -42.63 38.00 -31.70
N ALA A 484 -43.73 38.76 -31.65
CA ALA A 484 -44.01 39.80 -32.65
C ALA A 484 -42.86 40.82 -32.71
N ASN A 485 -42.41 41.12 -33.94
CA ASN A 485 -41.27 42.01 -34.21
C ASN A 485 -39.96 41.58 -33.50
N GLU A 486 -39.77 40.28 -33.29
CA GLU A 486 -38.59 39.71 -32.61
C GLU A 486 -38.42 40.22 -31.16
N VAL A 487 -39.52 40.67 -30.53
CA VAL A 487 -39.56 41.03 -29.12
C VAL A 487 -39.89 39.78 -28.30
N PHE A 488 -38.88 39.22 -27.63
CA PHE A 488 -39.01 38.00 -26.84
C PHE A 488 -39.51 38.25 -25.40
N ALA A 489 -39.19 39.44 -24.87
CA ALA A 489 -39.59 39.83 -23.52
C ALA A 489 -41.09 40.15 -23.45
N GLY A 490 -41.77 39.63 -22.43
CA GLY A 490 -43.18 39.96 -22.16
C GLY A 490 -44.20 39.26 -23.05
N THR A 491 -43.80 38.27 -23.87
CA THR A 491 -44.75 37.44 -24.61
C THR A 491 -45.75 36.79 -23.66
N PRO A 492 -47.07 37.00 -23.85
CA PRO A 492 -48.11 36.41 -23.01
C PRO A 492 -48.01 34.88 -22.99
N ARG A 493 -48.28 34.27 -21.83
CA ARG A 493 -48.18 32.80 -21.63
C ARG A 493 -49.52 32.13 -21.37
N ASP A 494 -50.60 32.90 -21.41
CA ASP A 494 -51.96 32.43 -21.25
C ASP A 494 -52.70 32.44 -22.60
N CYS A 495 -53.73 31.60 -22.71
CA CYS A 495 -54.48 31.43 -23.94
C CYS A 495 -55.12 32.74 -24.42
N ALA A 496 -55.62 33.57 -23.51
CA ALA A 496 -56.32 34.80 -23.84
C ALA A 496 -55.35 35.85 -24.40
N GLY A 497 -54.13 35.96 -23.84
CA GLY A 497 -53.10 36.88 -24.32
C GLY A 497 -52.82 36.78 -25.82
N CYS A 498 -52.96 35.59 -26.40
CA CYS A 498 -52.73 35.36 -27.84
C CYS A 498 -54.04 35.15 -28.64
N HIS A 499 -55.04 34.50 -28.05
CA HIS A 499 -56.24 34.07 -28.77
C HIS A 499 -57.52 34.84 -28.41
N LEU A 500 -57.42 35.95 -27.67
CA LEU A 500 -58.58 36.80 -27.40
C LEU A 500 -59.32 37.24 -28.69
N PRO A 501 -58.64 37.64 -29.78
CA PRO A 501 -59.34 37.95 -31.03
C PRO A 501 -60.08 36.75 -31.62
N THR A 502 -59.51 35.54 -31.50
CA THR A 502 -60.17 34.30 -31.94
C THR A 502 -61.39 33.97 -31.07
N PHE A 503 -61.29 34.20 -29.76
CA PHE A 503 -62.37 34.03 -28.79
C PHE A 503 -63.55 34.98 -29.09
N GLU A 504 -63.26 36.27 -29.32
CA GLU A 504 -64.27 37.29 -29.65
C GLU A 504 -64.93 37.03 -31.01
N ALA A 505 -64.18 36.52 -31.99
CA ALA A 505 -64.68 36.22 -33.33
C ALA A 505 -65.47 34.90 -33.45
N ALA A 506 -65.48 34.05 -32.41
CA ALA A 506 -66.15 32.75 -32.46
C ALA A 506 -67.68 32.88 -32.60
N ALA A 507 -68.27 32.13 -33.53
CA ALA A 507 -69.70 32.20 -33.85
C ALA A 507 -70.53 31.00 -33.35
N ALA A 508 -69.90 29.84 -33.14
CA ALA A 508 -70.60 28.58 -32.83
C ALA A 508 -69.80 27.74 -31.82
N PRO A 509 -70.04 27.90 -30.50
CA PRO A 509 -70.92 28.90 -29.87
C PRO A 509 -70.31 30.32 -29.89
N LYS A 510 -71.16 31.35 -29.79
CA LYS A 510 -70.71 32.72 -29.58
C LYS A 510 -70.33 32.92 -28.12
N HIS A 511 -69.03 33.05 -27.84
CA HIS A 511 -68.52 33.06 -26.47
C HIS A 511 -69.00 34.27 -25.66
N GLU A 512 -69.00 35.46 -26.27
CA GLU A 512 -69.49 36.70 -25.64
C GLU A 512 -70.97 36.61 -25.22
N ALA A 513 -71.82 36.06 -26.10
CA ALA A 513 -73.25 35.94 -25.84
C ALA A 513 -73.57 34.88 -24.77
N SER A 514 -72.68 33.91 -24.60
CA SER A 514 -72.83 32.79 -23.66
C SER A 514 -72.13 33.03 -22.32
N THR A 515 -71.51 34.20 -22.12
CA THR A 515 -70.78 34.57 -20.88
C THR A 515 -69.68 33.58 -20.49
N PHE A 516 -69.03 32.93 -21.47
CA PHE A 516 -67.91 32.03 -21.19
C PHE A 516 -66.69 32.82 -20.69
N GLY A 517 -65.96 32.24 -19.73
CA GLY A 517 -64.70 32.80 -19.24
C GLY A 517 -63.52 32.52 -20.18
N THR A 518 -62.35 33.06 -19.84
CA THR A 518 -61.09 32.88 -20.59
C THR A 518 -60.31 31.62 -20.18
N ASP A 519 -60.92 30.72 -19.41
CA ASP A 519 -60.35 29.41 -19.07
C ASP A 519 -60.51 28.44 -20.24
N CYS A 520 -59.87 28.76 -21.37
CA CYS A 520 -60.06 28.08 -22.65
C CYS A 520 -59.82 26.56 -22.57
N ALA A 521 -58.90 26.14 -21.69
CA ALA A 521 -58.52 24.74 -21.48
C ALA A 521 -59.65 23.84 -20.95
N THR A 522 -60.74 24.41 -20.42
CA THR A 522 -61.92 23.64 -20.02
C THR A 522 -62.65 23.01 -21.21
N CYS A 523 -62.59 23.65 -22.38
CA CYS A 523 -63.30 23.21 -23.58
C CYS A 523 -62.36 22.83 -24.73
N HIS A 524 -61.25 23.54 -24.87
CA HIS A 524 -60.29 23.41 -25.97
C HIS A 524 -59.00 22.75 -25.51
N THR A 525 -58.36 22.00 -26.40
CA THR A 525 -57.06 21.35 -26.13
C THR A 525 -56.04 21.78 -27.17
N VAL A 526 -54.75 21.76 -26.80
CA VAL A 526 -53.65 22.13 -27.70
C VAL A 526 -53.36 21.08 -28.78
N ALA A 527 -53.95 19.88 -28.67
CA ALA A 527 -53.68 18.75 -29.56
C ALA A 527 -54.50 18.78 -30.87
N GLY A 528 -55.63 19.48 -30.91
CA GLY A 528 -56.54 19.50 -32.05
C GLY A 528 -56.06 20.40 -33.20
N ALA A 529 -56.35 20.02 -34.44
CA ALA A 529 -56.14 20.87 -35.61
C ALA A 529 -57.19 21.99 -35.63
N GLY A 530 -56.92 23.07 -34.89
CA GLY A 530 -57.81 24.22 -34.74
C GLY A 530 -58.74 24.15 -33.52
N TRP A 531 -59.61 25.15 -33.41
CA TRP A 531 -60.47 25.37 -32.23
C TRP A 531 -61.76 24.53 -32.21
N ALA A 532 -62.06 23.82 -33.30
CA ALA A 532 -63.26 23.00 -33.45
C ALA A 532 -62.91 21.56 -33.91
N PRO A 533 -63.58 20.52 -33.38
CA PRO A 533 -64.56 20.56 -32.28
C PRO A 533 -63.89 20.86 -30.92
N ALA A 534 -64.66 21.36 -29.95
CA ALA A 534 -64.22 21.54 -28.56
C ALA A 534 -64.50 20.24 -27.76
N PRO A 535 -63.52 19.32 -27.61
CA PRO A 535 -63.80 17.99 -27.08
C PRO A 535 -64.18 17.99 -25.59
N GLY A 536 -63.92 19.08 -24.86
CA GLY A 536 -64.29 19.22 -23.45
C GLY A 536 -65.77 19.53 -23.21
N PHE A 537 -66.54 19.89 -24.25
CA PHE A 537 -67.94 20.27 -24.09
C PHE A 537 -68.88 19.05 -24.11
N ALA A 538 -69.53 18.75 -22.97
CA ALA A 538 -70.45 17.61 -22.83
C ALA A 538 -71.83 18.04 -22.31
N HIS A 539 -72.90 17.60 -22.99
CA HIS A 539 -74.30 17.85 -22.60
C HIS A 539 -74.80 16.96 -21.44
N THR A 540 -73.97 16.03 -20.96
CA THR A 540 -74.37 14.99 -20.00
C THR A 540 -74.79 15.52 -18.63
N SER A 541 -74.33 16.70 -18.24
CA SER A 541 -74.64 17.33 -16.94
C SER A 541 -75.89 18.21 -16.96
N ALA A 542 -76.34 18.67 -18.13
CA ALA A 542 -77.50 19.55 -18.29
C ALA A 542 -78.70 18.80 -18.86
N TRP A 543 -78.58 18.31 -20.10
CA TRP A 543 -79.62 17.54 -20.79
C TRP A 543 -78.98 16.51 -21.72
N PRO A 544 -78.96 15.22 -21.36
CA PRO A 544 -78.35 14.19 -22.18
C PRO A 544 -79.02 14.09 -23.55
N LEU A 545 -78.30 14.45 -24.61
CA LEU A 545 -78.76 14.27 -25.98
C LEU A 545 -78.95 12.77 -26.26
N THR A 546 -80.19 12.33 -26.43
CA THR A 546 -80.55 10.94 -26.76
C THR A 546 -81.49 10.89 -27.96
N GLY A 547 -81.60 9.72 -28.60
CA GLY A 547 -82.51 9.50 -29.72
C GLY A 547 -82.31 10.48 -30.88
N LYS A 548 -83.39 11.09 -31.36
CA LYS A 548 -83.38 12.06 -32.45
C LYS A 548 -82.70 13.38 -32.06
N HIS A 549 -82.74 13.79 -30.79
CA HIS A 549 -82.00 14.97 -30.33
C HIS A 549 -80.48 14.79 -30.41
N ALA A 550 -79.96 13.56 -30.33
CA ALA A 550 -78.53 13.28 -30.52
C ALA A 550 -78.10 13.21 -31.99
N THR A 551 -79.04 12.93 -32.89
CA THR A 551 -78.71 12.53 -34.28
C THR A 551 -79.28 13.47 -35.34
N GLN A 552 -80.25 14.32 -35.00
CA GLN A 552 -80.96 15.18 -35.94
C GLN A 552 -81.06 16.65 -35.49
N ALA A 553 -80.92 16.95 -34.20
CA ALA A 553 -80.92 18.33 -33.71
C ALA A 553 -79.61 19.04 -34.05
N THR A 554 -79.69 20.31 -34.42
CA THR A 554 -78.53 21.21 -34.51
C THR A 554 -78.45 22.07 -33.25
N CYS A 555 -77.29 22.65 -32.96
CA CYS A 555 -77.10 23.54 -31.81
C CYS A 555 -78.14 24.68 -31.82
N GLU A 556 -78.39 25.28 -33.00
CA GLU A 556 -79.30 26.39 -33.19
C GLU A 556 -80.77 25.99 -32.99
N SER A 557 -81.11 24.71 -33.23
CA SER A 557 -82.47 24.20 -33.02
C SER A 557 -82.87 24.10 -31.55
N CYS A 558 -81.89 24.12 -30.64
CA CYS A 558 -82.14 24.12 -29.19
C CYS A 558 -81.74 25.45 -28.53
N HIS A 559 -80.74 26.14 -29.06
CA HIS A 559 -80.22 27.40 -28.54
C HIS A 559 -80.59 28.58 -29.42
N GLU A 560 -81.89 28.76 -29.69
CA GLU A 560 -82.41 29.76 -30.62
C GLU A 560 -81.99 31.20 -30.28
N SER A 561 -81.82 31.52 -28.99
CA SER A 561 -81.37 32.84 -28.53
C SER A 561 -79.86 33.08 -28.71
N GLY A 562 -79.10 32.05 -29.09
CA GLY A 562 -77.64 32.05 -29.03
C GLY A 562 -77.07 32.09 -27.60
N ARG A 563 -77.93 32.10 -26.57
CA ARG A 563 -77.55 31.99 -25.16
C ARG A 563 -77.75 30.56 -24.71
N TYR A 564 -76.65 29.82 -24.68
CA TYR A 564 -76.68 28.37 -24.49
C TYR A 564 -77.17 27.94 -23.09
N ALA A 565 -77.16 28.84 -22.11
CA ALA A 565 -77.64 28.60 -20.75
C ALA A 565 -79.17 28.70 -20.57
N GLU A 566 -79.92 29.13 -21.59
CA GLU A 566 -81.35 29.46 -21.47
C GLU A 566 -82.29 28.50 -22.19
N ALA A 567 -81.75 27.48 -22.86
CA ALA A 567 -82.57 26.49 -23.56
C ALA A 567 -83.45 25.73 -22.55
N PRO A 568 -84.77 25.59 -22.80
CA PRO A 568 -85.63 24.76 -21.96
C PRO A 568 -85.11 23.32 -21.89
N THR A 569 -85.17 22.72 -20.70
CA THR A 569 -84.70 21.33 -20.46
C THR A 569 -85.83 20.33 -20.33
N ASP A 570 -87.08 20.76 -20.47
CA ASP A 570 -88.28 19.91 -20.43
C ASP A 570 -88.91 19.77 -21.82
N CYS A 571 -89.61 18.65 -22.06
CA CYS A 571 -90.17 18.36 -23.38
C CYS A 571 -91.20 19.41 -23.82
N ALA A 572 -92.05 19.89 -22.91
CA ALA A 572 -93.09 20.86 -23.23
C ALA A 572 -92.47 22.19 -23.68
N GLY A 573 -91.44 22.67 -22.98
CA GLY A 573 -90.74 23.93 -23.29
C GLY A 573 -90.31 24.07 -24.75
N CYS A 574 -89.97 22.96 -25.41
CA CYS A 574 -89.61 22.94 -26.83
C CYS A 574 -90.74 22.45 -27.74
N HIS A 575 -91.50 21.44 -27.32
CA HIS A 575 -92.44 20.71 -28.17
C HIS A 575 -93.92 21.08 -27.94
N MET A 576 -94.21 22.19 -27.25
CA MET A 576 -95.57 22.75 -27.19
C MET A 576 -96.19 23.01 -28.59
N PRO A 577 -95.45 23.49 -29.61
CA PRO A 577 -95.99 23.60 -30.97
C PRO A 577 -96.40 22.24 -31.56
N ASP A 578 -95.58 21.20 -31.37
CA ASP A 578 -95.89 19.85 -31.82
C ASP A 578 -97.12 19.29 -31.10
N TYR A 579 -97.21 19.51 -29.78
CA TYR A 579 -98.37 19.17 -28.95
C TYR A 579 -99.67 19.81 -29.48
N ALA A 580 -99.62 21.09 -29.86
CA ALA A 580 -100.77 21.82 -30.39
C ALA A 580 -101.17 21.38 -31.82
N LEU A 581 -100.22 20.90 -32.61
CA LEU A 581 -100.43 20.47 -34.01
C LEU A 581 -100.82 19.00 -34.13
N ALA A 582 -100.69 18.20 -33.09
CA ALA A 582 -101.05 16.79 -33.13
C ALA A 582 -102.55 16.58 -33.42
N THR A 583 -102.87 15.75 -34.42
CA THR A 583 -104.26 15.48 -34.86
C THR A 583 -104.72 14.04 -34.62
N GLU A 584 -103.80 13.09 -34.45
CA GLU A 584 -104.11 11.66 -34.30
C GLU A 584 -103.28 11.03 -33.15
N PRO A 585 -103.75 11.06 -31.89
CA PRO A 585 -104.95 11.75 -31.40
C PRO A 585 -104.72 13.28 -31.27
N ASN A 586 -105.80 14.05 -31.26
CA ASN A 586 -105.71 15.49 -31.06
C ASN A 586 -105.49 15.82 -29.58
N HIS A 587 -104.24 16.09 -29.20
CA HIS A 587 -103.83 16.25 -27.81
C HIS A 587 -104.53 17.44 -27.13
N ALA A 588 -104.58 18.58 -27.80
CA ALA A 588 -105.18 19.80 -27.27
C ALA A 588 -106.71 19.70 -27.14
N ALA A 589 -107.40 19.12 -28.14
CA ALA A 589 -108.85 18.97 -28.12
C ALA A 589 -109.33 17.93 -27.10
N LEU A 590 -108.50 16.90 -26.83
CA LEU A 590 -108.80 15.83 -25.89
C LEU A 590 -108.22 16.08 -24.48
N GLY A 591 -107.53 17.21 -24.26
CA GLY A 591 -107.05 17.62 -22.95
C GLY A 591 -105.94 16.73 -22.38
N TYR A 592 -105.03 16.23 -23.22
CA TYR A 592 -103.88 15.43 -22.75
C TYR A 592 -102.93 16.25 -21.84
N PRO A 593 -102.15 15.60 -20.96
CA PRO A 593 -101.16 16.29 -20.14
C PRO A 593 -99.90 16.66 -20.95
N THR A 594 -99.17 17.69 -20.51
CA THR A 594 -97.88 18.10 -21.10
C THR A 594 -96.69 17.33 -20.54
N THR A 595 -96.93 16.24 -19.82
CA THR A 595 -95.91 15.28 -19.37
C THR A 595 -95.67 14.27 -20.48
N CYS A 596 -95.00 14.71 -21.54
CA CYS A 596 -94.81 13.98 -22.80
C CYS A 596 -94.18 12.59 -22.58
N GLU A 597 -93.30 12.48 -21.59
CA GLU A 597 -92.47 11.30 -21.28
C GLU A 597 -93.30 10.10 -20.83
N GLN A 598 -94.57 10.30 -20.46
CA GLN A 598 -95.48 9.21 -20.14
C GLN A 598 -95.88 8.38 -21.35
N CYS A 599 -95.83 8.97 -22.54
CA CYS A 599 -96.29 8.35 -23.79
C CYS A 599 -95.21 8.32 -24.88
N HIS A 600 -94.33 9.31 -24.89
CA HIS A 600 -93.31 9.52 -25.92
C HIS A 600 -91.90 9.43 -25.34
N GLY A 601 -90.97 8.95 -26.17
CA GLY A 601 -89.53 8.97 -25.87
C GLY A 601 -88.77 9.85 -26.86
N THR A 602 -87.46 10.00 -26.66
CA THR A 602 -86.60 10.81 -27.53
C THR A 602 -86.35 10.17 -28.91
N GLY A 603 -86.87 8.97 -29.17
CA GLY A 603 -86.78 8.27 -30.47
C GLY A 603 -87.72 8.81 -31.56
N GLY A 604 -88.70 9.64 -31.21
CA GLY A 604 -89.68 10.22 -32.12
C GLY A 604 -91.10 10.20 -31.56
N TRP A 605 -92.00 10.90 -32.25
CA TRP A 605 -93.40 11.03 -31.84
C TRP A 605 -94.28 9.83 -32.20
N ASP A 606 -93.86 9.03 -33.20
CA ASP A 606 -94.59 7.84 -33.64
C ASP A 606 -94.47 6.69 -32.64
N GLY A 607 -95.55 5.91 -32.49
CA GLY A 607 -95.57 4.72 -31.64
C GLY A 607 -95.70 5.02 -30.14
N ALA A 608 -96.44 6.09 -29.80
CA ALA A 608 -96.78 6.40 -28.42
C ALA A 608 -97.38 5.18 -27.71
N SER A 609 -96.88 4.89 -26.51
CA SER A 609 -97.29 3.71 -25.74
C SER A 609 -97.67 4.14 -24.33
N PHE A 610 -98.80 3.62 -23.85
CA PHE A 610 -99.25 3.80 -22.48
C PHE A 610 -99.51 2.45 -21.82
N ASP A 611 -98.90 2.25 -20.65
CA ASP A 611 -99.01 1.01 -19.91
C ASP A 611 -100.34 0.93 -19.14
N HIS A 612 -101.32 0.28 -19.75
CA HIS A 612 -102.63 0.03 -19.12
C HIS A 612 -102.57 -1.01 -17.99
N THR A 613 -101.51 -1.81 -17.88
CA THR A 613 -101.41 -2.85 -16.84
C THR A 613 -101.39 -2.28 -15.43
N GLN A 614 -100.99 -1.01 -15.29
CA GLN A 614 -100.94 -0.30 -14.03
C GLN A 614 -102.32 0.13 -13.50
N TYR A 615 -103.34 0.16 -14.35
CA TYR A 615 -104.69 0.66 -14.00
C TYR A 615 -105.77 -0.39 -14.25
N TRP A 616 -105.89 -0.83 -15.50
CA TRP A 616 -106.82 -1.90 -15.89
C TRP A 616 -106.23 -2.63 -17.11
N PRO A 617 -105.77 -3.88 -16.95
CA PRO A 617 -105.11 -4.59 -18.03
C PRO A 617 -106.11 -4.88 -19.15
N LEU A 618 -105.86 -4.32 -20.33
CA LEU A 618 -106.69 -4.54 -21.51
C LEU A 618 -106.58 -6.01 -21.95
N GLN A 619 -107.63 -6.80 -21.67
CA GLN A 619 -107.69 -8.23 -22.00
C GLN A 619 -108.90 -8.56 -22.88
N GLY A 620 -108.77 -9.60 -23.70
CA GLY A 620 -109.82 -10.01 -24.63
C GLY A 620 -110.14 -8.92 -25.65
N GLN A 621 -111.44 -8.68 -25.90
CA GLN A 621 -111.88 -7.66 -26.87
C GLN A 621 -111.49 -6.23 -26.48
N HIS A 622 -111.25 -5.96 -25.20
CA HIS A 622 -110.80 -4.64 -24.74
C HIS A 622 -109.37 -4.31 -25.19
N ALA A 623 -108.55 -5.31 -25.55
CA ALA A 623 -107.20 -5.10 -26.05
C ALA A 623 -107.15 -4.46 -27.46
N THR A 624 -108.25 -4.56 -28.21
CA THR A 624 -108.37 -4.04 -29.58
C THR A 624 -109.47 -2.98 -29.71
N THR A 625 -110.02 -2.54 -28.58
CA THR A 625 -111.07 -1.52 -28.54
C THR A 625 -110.42 -0.13 -28.66
N THR A 626 -111.07 0.79 -29.36
CA THR A 626 -110.59 2.18 -29.50
C THR A 626 -110.71 2.93 -28.19
N CYS A 627 -109.74 3.80 -27.89
CA CYS A 627 -109.65 4.54 -26.63
C CYS A 627 -110.96 5.25 -26.26
N GLU A 628 -111.63 5.84 -27.25
CA GLU A 628 -112.87 6.63 -27.11
C GLU A 628 -114.06 5.78 -26.65
N SER A 629 -114.02 4.47 -26.84
CA SER A 629 -115.07 3.56 -26.36
C SER A 629 -115.04 3.38 -24.84
N CYS A 630 -113.88 3.58 -24.22
CA CYS A 630 -113.73 3.57 -22.77
C CYS A 630 -113.67 4.99 -22.19
N HIS A 631 -112.99 5.91 -22.87
CA HIS A 631 -112.78 7.29 -22.46
C HIS A 631 -113.74 8.24 -23.16
N VAL A 632 -115.02 8.11 -22.79
CA VAL A 632 -116.12 8.86 -23.41
C VAL A 632 -115.89 10.38 -23.26
N GLY A 633 -115.98 11.09 -24.39
CA GLY A 633 -115.75 12.55 -24.43
C GLY A 633 -114.30 12.98 -24.20
N GLY A 634 -113.33 12.06 -24.36
CA GLY A 634 -111.91 12.34 -24.13
C GLY A 634 -111.54 12.47 -22.66
N THR A 635 -112.42 12.07 -21.74
CA THR A 635 -112.12 12.11 -20.30
C THR A 635 -111.43 10.81 -19.90
N PHE A 636 -110.10 10.87 -19.77
CA PHE A 636 -109.29 9.70 -19.40
C PHE A 636 -109.28 9.46 -17.88
N ALA A 637 -109.28 10.53 -17.09
CA ALA A 637 -109.30 10.46 -15.64
C ALA A 637 -110.66 10.03 -15.09
N GLY A 638 -110.67 9.08 -14.15
CA GLY A 638 -111.89 8.61 -13.48
C GLY A 638 -112.75 7.66 -14.30
N THR A 639 -112.22 7.12 -15.40
CA THR A 639 -112.90 6.09 -16.21
C THR A 639 -113.24 4.88 -15.35
N PRO A 640 -114.51 4.43 -15.29
CA PRO A 640 -114.90 3.29 -14.46
C PRO A 640 -114.12 2.02 -14.85
N THR A 641 -113.51 1.37 -13.85
CA THR A 641 -112.78 0.10 -14.03
C THR A 641 -113.62 -1.12 -13.66
N ALA A 642 -114.79 -0.91 -13.06
CA ALA A 642 -115.75 -1.96 -12.75
C ALA A 642 -116.63 -2.28 -13.98
N CYS A 643 -116.85 -3.57 -14.25
CA CYS A 643 -117.57 -4.05 -15.43
C CYS A 643 -118.96 -3.41 -15.61
N VAL A 644 -119.71 -3.29 -14.51
CA VAL A 644 -121.05 -2.67 -14.49
C VAL A 644 -121.02 -1.19 -14.89
N GLY A 645 -119.90 -0.50 -14.68
CA GLY A 645 -119.75 0.90 -15.06
C GLY A 645 -119.85 1.15 -16.57
N CYS A 646 -119.55 0.13 -17.38
CA CYS A 646 -119.57 0.22 -18.85
C CYS A 646 -120.62 -0.70 -19.51
N HIS A 647 -120.93 -1.85 -18.90
CA HIS A 647 -121.80 -2.88 -19.48
C HIS A 647 -123.17 -3.00 -18.81
N LEU A 648 -123.63 -1.99 -18.06
CA LEU A 648 -124.95 -2.02 -17.42
C LEU A 648 -126.08 -2.26 -18.45
N ALA A 649 -126.01 -1.62 -19.62
CA ALA A 649 -127.00 -1.81 -20.67
C ALA A 649 -126.98 -3.23 -21.28
N ASP A 650 -125.80 -3.84 -21.41
CA ASP A 650 -125.65 -5.23 -21.87
C ASP A 650 -126.17 -6.22 -20.83
N PHE A 651 -126.00 -5.89 -19.53
CA PHE A 651 -126.53 -6.66 -18.41
C PHE A 651 -128.07 -6.62 -18.35
N GLU A 652 -128.67 -5.45 -18.63
CA GLU A 652 -130.13 -5.24 -18.61
C GLU A 652 -130.85 -5.67 -19.90
N ALA A 653 -130.11 -5.94 -21.00
CA ALA A 653 -130.70 -6.40 -22.25
C ALA A 653 -131.40 -7.79 -22.09
N PRO A 654 -132.53 -8.04 -22.77
CA PRO A 654 -133.30 -9.28 -22.62
C PRO A 654 -132.56 -10.49 -23.22
N ALA A 655 -131.61 -11.04 -22.47
CA ALA A 655 -130.92 -12.28 -22.80
C ALA A 655 -131.88 -13.47 -22.63
N THR A 656 -132.02 -14.29 -23.68
CA THR A 656 -132.97 -15.42 -23.68
C THR A 656 -132.44 -16.66 -22.96
N THR A 657 -131.15 -16.73 -22.61
CA THR A 657 -130.58 -17.80 -21.77
C THR A 657 -129.15 -17.47 -21.28
N PRO A 658 -128.89 -17.38 -19.96
CA PRO A 658 -129.84 -17.17 -18.85
C PRO A 658 -130.36 -15.70 -18.81
N LYS A 659 -131.54 -15.48 -18.23
CA LYS A 659 -132.07 -14.13 -17.96
C LYS A 659 -131.37 -13.54 -16.73
N HIS A 660 -130.51 -12.53 -16.91
CA HIS A 660 -129.72 -11.94 -15.83
C HIS A 660 -130.58 -11.37 -14.69
N GLU A 661 -131.72 -10.72 -14.99
CA GLU A 661 -132.68 -10.21 -13.99
C GLU A 661 -133.29 -11.30 -13.07
N ALA A 662 -133.36 -12.56 -13.52
CA ALA A 662 -134.00 -13.65 -12.77
C ALA A 662 -133.01 -14.54 -11.99
N SER A 663 -131.70 -14.27 -12.09
CA SER A 663 -130.67 -15.23 -11.70
C SER A 663 -129.79 -14.80 -10.51
N THR A 664 -130.15 -13.72 -9.78
CA THR A 664 -129.43 -13.24 -8.58
C THR A 664 -127.90 -13.09 -8.75
N PHE A 665 -127.44 -12.78 -9.97
CA PHE A 665 -126.05 -12.42 -10.18
C PHE A 665 -125.81 -11.04 -9.57
N GLY A 666 -124.82 -10.91 -8.69
CA GLY A 666 -124.45 -9.62 -8.12
C GLY A 666 -123.92 -8.68 -9.19
N THR A 667 -124.27 -7.39 -9.07
CA THR A 667 -123.75 -6.26 -9.87
C THR A 667 -122.25 -6.07 -9.70
#